data_AF-I8V438-F1
#
_entry.id   AF-I8V438-F1
#
_cell.length_a   1.000
_cell.length_b   1.000
_cell.length_c   1.000
_cell.angle_alpha   90.00
_cell.angle_beta   90.00
_cell.angle_gamma   90.00
#
_symmetry.space_group_name_H-M   'P 1'
#
loop_
_entity.id
_entity.type
_entity.pdbx_description
1 polymer ?
#
loop_
_entity_poly.entity_id
_entity_poly.type
_entity_poly.pdbx_seq_one_letter_code
_entity_poly.pdbx_strand_id
1 'polypeptide(L)'
;MKFNLSINISQGVSDNFNYIVTPNAQKVYGNIVDSFQSGIHSFLIIGTYGTGKSSFLMALEQDLLNNKSKLVSERSVFADAKSFEFMNIVGDYSSLSTLLSKELSIAPSDDSKNVFSTLTRYLIKLKDQNKFLFIFIDEFGKILEHAANNNPEKELYFLQTLAEFVNVSSRNVILITTLHQNFGSYAHKLTETQRNEWLKVKGRFKELVFAEPVEQLLFLAAESLTKSKTMTDNAKENFLEIFSLAKKNKIISESLTVRTSKMLYPLDAVAASCLTLAIQRYGQNERTLFSFLHDTASNSINSFLPNDTTTYNLAVVYDYVIYNFYTALAETNLDSTNWRAIRVAIERVESGIINKNNIDDALKIVKSIGLLNLFYNGVVVDLAFLETYALKALGIKNPRGIIEKLTANKIIRFAAYKSQFILFEGTDINIEDELYKAATIVPVPKLVAAEIAPYVKKTVVVASASYYRTGTPRYFQYVVSNEPYDVEPTGDDDGFINLIFPLEDIKDCILKLSASSGKAIVYAYFNDTEKIVRHLYEIKKLQYLLDNVVLEDRIAKGEILKQQSFEAQLLNEAINSCVEMPNGQVEWFFNGEQQIIKSRKDFNKLLSTVCDVVYNETPIIRNELFNKQKISSAISLARVNLLDAMIEHWQEEDFGFSPTQYPPERTIYNTLFKSSGIHRQNEDGLWILGEPITPNLQSLWTVCSDFLAKSTEKAFKLSDLVKTLKMRPYKLKQGVIDFWLPIFLFVRQQEFALYNGETFVLNINKELFELLQKRLNDFTIKAFDVNGIKLELFNKYREFLNKERGETITSNSLMDTIRPFFNFYNGLNKYAKTTRKFDYDVTAKFRDVLATAKDPCKAFLEDIPAALGYNDFHNEEFAAQYLQLIKTAVHELVICYDLFIDRIEDAVVGYLGLPHDYIKYKEILVQRYSSINKGLLTTKSKSFLDRVLAPSDNKREFYEKIGLVVFDRKIESIEDKEEALFLSNLTHLFGELERYTAFNEVNNETDEVAFNFELATSKGDFKSSRTYRLPKVKLAEVAEIENRIQTLLSGNDELDVCILLKMLNEKLR
;
A
#
# COMPACT_ATOMS: atom_id res chain seq x y z
N MET A 1 47.32 35.32 -11.44
CA MET A 1 46.95 34.39 -10.34
C MET A 1 47.89 33.20 -10.38
N LYS A 2 48.33 32.66 -9.23
CA LYS A 2 48.95 31.33 -9.17
C LYS A 2 47.83 30.33 -8.85
N PHE A 3 47.56 29.39 -9.75
CA PHE A 3 46.58 28.33 -9.54
C PHE A 3 47.12 27.30 -8.54
N ASN A 4 46.31 26.89 -7.56
CA ASN A 4 46.67 25.87 -6.58
C ASN A 4 45.79 24.63 -6.79
N LEU A 5 46.41 23.45 -6.85
CA LEU A 5 45.75 22.19 -7.22
C LEU A 5 44.86 21.65 -6.10
N SER A 6 45.16 21.98 -4.84
CA SER A 6 44.41 21.54 -3.67
C SER A 6 44.17 22.70 -2.71
N ILE A 7 42.97 22.70 -2.12
CA ILE A 7 42.51 23.68 -1.14
C ILE A 7 42.01 22.89 0.06
N ASN A 8 42.42 23.28 1.25
CA ASN A 8 42.07 22.61 2.50
C ASN A 8 41.48 23.64 3.48
N ILE A 9 40.22 23.45 3.87
CA ILE A 9 39.48 24.38 4.73
C ILE A 9 40.06 24.48 6.15
N SER A 10 40.82 23.47 6.63
CA SER A 10 41.41 23.49 7.98
C SER A 10 42.66 24.37 8.10
N GLN A 11 43.27 24.78 6.98
CA GLN A 11 44.46 25.64 6.98
C GLN A 11 44.12 27.14 7.02
N GLY A 12 42.82 27.49 7.02
CA GLY A 12 42.34 28.86 6.98
C GLY A 12 42.48 29.53 5.60
N VAL A 13 41.84 30.69 5.44
CA VAL A 13 41.86 31.43 4.18
C VAL A 13 43.10 32.32 4.10
N SER A 14 44.00 32.05 3.15
CA SER A 14 45.17 32.92 2.90
C SER A 14 44.72 34.31 2.40
N ASP A 15 45.47 35.36 2.73
CA ASP A 15 45.14 36.74 2.28
C ASP A 15 45.05 36.92 0.77
N ASN A 16 45.75 36.07 0.00
CA ASN A 16 45.78 36.09 -1.46
C ASN A 16 44.73 35.15 -2.11
N PHE A 17 43.78 34.63 -1.33
CA PHE A 17 42.69 33.81 -1.87
C PHE A 17 41.73 34.69 -2.69
N ASN A 18 41.58 34.35 -3.96
CA ASN A 18 40.63 34.98 -4.86
C ASN A 18 39.64 33.93 -5.37
N TYR A 19 38.35 34.22 -5.25
CA TYR A 19 37.26 33.38 -5.72
C TYR A 19 36.44 34.14 -6.76
N ILE A 20 36.10 33.47 -7.87
CA ILE A 20 35.25 34.03 -8.92
C ILE A 20 33.82 33.56 -8.64
N VAL A 21 32.95 34.49 -8.27
CA VAL A 21 31.56 34.19 -7.92
C VAL A 21 30.76 33.88 -9.19
N THR A 22 30.27 32.64 -9.30
CA THR A 22 29.35 32.21 -10.36
C THR A 22 27.89 32.47 -9.96
N PRO A 23 26.97 32.65 -10.92
CA PRO A 23 25.53 32.68 -10.64
C PRO A 23 25.01 31.43 -9.93
N ASN A 24 25.62 30.27 -10.16
CA ASN A 24 25.27 29.05 -9.44
C ASN A 24 25.74 29.10 -7.97
N ALA A 25 26.95 29.58 -7.68
CA ALA A 25 27.40 29.82 -6.32
C ALA A 25 26.49 30.81 -5.58
N GLN A 26 26.05 31.89 -6.23
CA GLN A 26 25.07 32.82 -5.69
C GLN A 26 23.72 32.16 -5.41
N LYS A 27 23.25 31.30 -6.32
CA LYS A 27 22.00 30.54 -6.14
C LYS A 27 22.11 29.55 -4.97
N VAL A 28 23.24 28.87 -4.81
CA VAL A 28 23.50 27.97 -3.69
C VAL A 28 23.49 28.75 -2.37
N TYR A 29 24.17 29.90 -2.31
CA TYR A 29 24.11 30.79 -1.16
C TYR A 29 22.68 31.28 -0.86
N GLY A 30 21.94 31.73 -1.88
CA GLY A 30 20.53 32.14 -1.73
C GLY A 30 19.66 31.02 -1.17
N ASN A 31 19.80 29.79 -1.67
CA ASN A 31 19.08 28.64 -1.15
C ASN A 31 19.43 28.32 0.32
N ILE A 32 20.69 28.53 0.73
CA ILE A 32 21.10 28.39 2.14
C ILE A 32 20.36 29.41 3.00
N VAL A 33 20.32 30.67 2.56
CA VAL A 33 19.62 31.76 3.26
C VAL A 33 18.12 31.50 3.35
N ASP A 34 17.46 31.19 2.23
CA ASP A 34 16.02 30.93 2.17
C ASP A 34 15.63 29.74 3.04
N SER A 35 16.44 28.66 2.99
CA SER A 35 16.19 27.47 3.80
C SER A 35 16.43 27.72 5.29
N PHE A 36 17.46 28.51 5.63
CA PHE A 36 17.72 28.94 7.00
C PHE A 36 16.52 29.73 7.57
N GLN A 37 15.98 30.69 6.81
CA GLN A 37 14.78 31.44 7.20
C GLN A 37 13.54 30.54 7.37
N SER A 38 13.47 29.42 6.65
CA SER A 38 12.42 28.41 6.82
C SER A 38 12.65 27.42 7.99
N GLY A 39 13.74 27.57 8.75
CA GLY A 39 14.08 26.74 9.90
C GLY A 39 14.96 25.52 9.60
N ILE A 40 15.52 25.40 8.39
CA ILE A 40 16.46 24.33 8.02
C ILE A 40 17.89 24.86 8.09
N HIS A 41 18.71 24.29 8.97
CA HIS A 41 20.04 24.80 9.26
C HIS A 41 21.16 23.81 8.86
N SER A 42 20.80 22.64 8.34
CA SER A 42 21.76 21.60 7.92
C SER A 42 21.70 21.33 6.41
N PHE A 43 22.86 21.37 5.76
CA PHE A 43 22.99 21.40 4.31
C PHE A 43 23.99 20.37 3.79
N LEU A 44 23.66 19.77 2.65
CA LEU A 44 24.50 18.86 1.88
C LEU A 44 24.80 19.50 0.51
N ILE A 45 26.00 20.00 0.32
CA ILE A 45 26.48 20.51 -0.98
C ILE A 45 27.04 19.33 -1.78
N ILE A 46 26.35 18.96 -2.86
CA ILE A 46 26.65 17.76 -3.64
C ILE A 46 27.14 18.18 -5.03
N GLY A 47 28.35 17.76 -5.40
CA GLY A 47 28.90 17.99 -6.72
C GLY A 47 30.14 17.13 -6.92
N THR A 48 30.48 16.77 -8.15
CA THR A 48 31.62 15.89 -8.45
C THR A 48 32.98 16.45 -7.98
N TYR A 49 34.02 15.63 -8.02
CA TYR A 49 35.38 16.10 -7.73
C TYR A 49 35.76 17.28 -8.64
N GLY A 50 36.36 18.30 -8.03
CA GLY A 50 36.87 19.48 -8.74
C GLY A 50 35.81 20.50 -9.18
N THR A 51 34.61 20.51 -8.58
CA THR A 51 33.59 21.57 -8.78
C THR A 51 33.70 22.72 -7.77
N GLY A 52 34.84 22.94 -7.12
CA GLY A 52 35.03 24.14 -6.30
C GLY A 52 34.28 24.20 -4.96
N LYS A 53 33.68 23.10 -4.47
CA LYS A 53 32.93 23.05 -3.19
C LYS A 53 33.73 23.60 -2.00
N SER A 54 34.96 23.14 -1.80
CA SER A 54 35.83 23.60 -0.70
C SER A 54 36.20 25.09 -0.87
N SER A 55 36.40 25.54 -2.10
CA SER A 55 36.66 26.94 -2.42
C SER A 55 35.45 27.83 -2.12
N PHE A 56 34.23 27.33 -2.37
CA PHE A 56 32.99 28.02 -2.02
C PHE A 56 32.86 28.20 -0.51
N LEU A 57 33.15 27.17 0.30
CA LEU A 57 33.14 27.28 1.76
C LEU A 57 34.11 28.35 2.27
N MET A 58 35.34 28.37 1.73
CA MET A 58 36.34 29.38 2.08
C MET A 58 35.95 30.79 1.62
N ALA A 59 35.32 30.93 0.45
CA ALA A 59 34.81 32.21 -0.03
C ALA A 59 33.70 32.73 0.86
N LEU A 60 32.77 31.86 1.28
CA LEU A 60 31.71 32.20 2.23
C LEU A 60 32.27 32.64 3.59
N GLU A 61 33.26 31.92 4.13
CA GLU A 61 33.96 32.30 5.36
C GLU A 61 34.63 33.67 5.23
N GLN A 62 35.41 33.88 4.17
CA GLN A 62 36.13 35.12 3.94
C GLN A 62 35.18 36.31 3.75
N ASP A 63 34.01 36.10 3.13
CA ASP A 63 33.03 37.15 2.93
C ASP A 63 32.28 37.53 4.20
N LEU A 64 31.94 36.56 5.02
CA LEU A 64 31.29 36.82 6.31
C LEU A 64 32.25 37.53 7.28
N LEU A 65 33.54 37.20 7.24
CA LEU A 65 34.56 37.88 8.04
C LEU A 65 34.95 39.25 7.44
N ASN A 66 35.38 39.30 6.18
CA ASN A 66 36.14 40.41 5.60
C ASN A 66 35.50 41.06 4.35
N ASN A 67 34.37 40.55 3.84
CA ASN A 67 33.64 41.09 2.68
C ASN A 67 34.48 41.20 1.37
N LYS A 68 35.27 40.17 1.04
CA LYS A 68 36.29 40.26 -0.03
C LYS A 68 35.82 39.79 -1.42
N SER A 69 35.02 38.73 -1.52
CA SER A 69 34.64 38.00 -2.74
C SER A 69 33.27 38.36 -3.33
N LYS A 70 32.42 39.13 -2.63
CA LYS A 70 31.08 39.59 -3.08
C LYS A 70 30.06 38.47 -3.30
N LEU A 71 30.26 37.30 -2.69
CA LEU A 71 29.30 36.20 -2.64
C LEU A 71 28.15 36.53 -1.69
N VAL A 72 28.45 37.13 -0.54
CA VAL A 72 27.46 37.50 0.49
C VAL A 72 26.94 38.91 0.21
N SER A 73 25.65 39.03 -0.12
CA SER A 73 25.01 40.32 -0.38
C SER A 73 24.56 41.03 0.90
N GLU A 74 24.05 40.29 1.89
CA GLU A 74 23.52 40.85 3.13
C GLU A 74 23.83 39.94 4.32
N ARG A 75 24.44 40.50 5.39
CA ARG A 75 24.88 39.72 6.56
C ARG A 75 23.81 39.61 7.66
N SER A 76 22.85 40.54 7.69
CA SER A 76 21.72 40.60 8.65
C SER A 76 20.84 39.34 8.60
N VAL A 77 20.81 38.66 7.45
CA VAL A 77 19.99 37.45 7.21
C VAL A 77 20.29 36.30 8.18
N PHE A 78 21.46 36.30 8.83
CA PHE A 78 21.85 35.31 9.84
C PHE A 78 21.55 35.82 11.26
N ALA A 79 20.26 36.00 11.56
CA ALA A 79 19.76 36.40 12.88
C ALA A 79 20.38 37.70 13.44
N ASP A 80 20.63 38.69 12.56
CA ASP A 80 21.19 40.00 12.91
C ASP A 80 22.52 39.95 13.70
N ALA A 81 23.30 38.88 13.50
CA ALA A 81 24.55 38.68 14.21
C ALA A 81 25.60 39.76 13.88
N LYS A 82 26.35 40.21 14.91
CA LYS A 82 27.41 41.23 14.75
C LYS A 82 28.71 40.67 14.19
N SER A 83 28.98 39.39 14.42
CA SER A 83 30.19 38.71 13.94
C SER A 83 29.97 37.21 13.77
N PHE A 84 30.88 36.53 13.09
CA PHE A 84 30.76 35.14 12.70
C PHE A 84 31.92 34.31 13.25
N GLU A 85 31.64 33.06 13.60
CA GLU A 85 32.59 32.07 14.10
C GLU A 85 32.51 30.82 13.21
N PHE A 86 33.67 30.18 12.94
CA PHE A 86 33.76 29.04 12.02
C PHE A 86 34.42 27.84 12.68
N MET A 87 33.85 26.68 12.45
CA MET A 87 34.39 25.38 12.84
C MET A 87 34.61 24.55 11.58
N ASN A 88 35.86 24.47 11.12
CA ASN A 88 36.24 23.86 9.85
C ASN A 88 36.79 22.45 10.06
N ILE A 89 36.02 21.45 9.69
CA ILE A 89 36.34 20.03 9.84
C ILE A 89 36.59 19.42 8.46
N VAL A 90 37.71 18.72 8.32
CA VAL A 90 37.98 17.91 7.13
C VAL A 90 37.66 16.46 7.45
N GLY A 91 36.78 15.86 6.66
CA GLY A 91 36.39 14.47 6.79
C GLY A 91 37.59 13.53 6.69
N ASP A 92 37.59 12.52 7.55
CA ASP A 92 38.55 11.43 7.60
C ASP A 92 37.79 10.10 7.75
N TYR A 93 38.46 8.98 7.56
CA TYR A 93 37.87 7.64 7.74
C TYR A 93 37.71 7.28 9.23
N SER A 94 37.06 8.16 10.00
CA SER A 94 36.81 8.04 11.43
C SER A 94 35.40 8.55 11.79
N SER A 95 34.92 8.25 13.00
CA SER A 95 33.62 8.72 13.48
C SER A 95 33.56 10.25 13.56
N LEU A 96 32.43 10.84 13.13
CA LEU A 96 32.20 12.29 13.27
C LEU A 96 32.26 12.73 14.74
N SER A 97 31.84 11.86 15.66
CA SER A 97 31.86 12.13 17.10
C SER A 97 33.29 12.40 17.60
N THR A 98 34.27 11.67 17.07
CA THR A 98 35.69 11.84 17.38
C THR A 98 36.23 13.15 16.78
N LEU A 99 35.89 13.45 15.52
CA LEU A 99 36.33 14.67 14.86
C LEU A 99 35.80 15.93 15.57
N LEU A 100 34.51 15.94 15.93
CA LEU A 100 33.91 17.03 16.71
C LEU A 100 34.51 17.14 18.12
N SER A 101 34.80 16.02 18.77
CA SER A 101 35.43 16.04 20.11
C SER A 101 36.82 16.67 20.08
N LYS A 102 37.60 16.37 19.04
CA LYS A 102 38.92 16.96 18.82
C LYS A 102 38.83 18.47 18.62
N GLU A 103 37.91 18.93 17.78
CA GLU A 103 37.73 20.36 17.48
C GLU A 103 37.22 21.15 18.70
N LEU A 104 36.36 20.52 19.51
CA LEU A 104 35.86 21.09 20.77
C LEU A 104 36.85 20.93 21.95
N SER A 105 38.03 20.36 21.73
CA SER A 105 39.06 20.12 22.77
C SER A 105 38.55 19.31 23.98
N ILE A 106 37.73 18.29 23.74
CA ILE A 106 37.18 17.40 24.78
C ILE A 106 38.21 16.30 25.12
N ALA A 107 38.53 16.12 26.41
CA ALA A 107 39.49 15.10 26.86
C ALA A 107 38.95 13.67 26.66
N PRO A 108 39.79 12.67 26.26
CA PRO A 108 39.33 11.32 25.92
C PRO A 108 38.75 10.48 27.08
N SER A 109 38.83 10.96 28.32
CA SER A 109 38.55 10.16 29.53
C SER A 109 37.22 10.47 30.23
N ASP A 110 36.37 11.35 29.70
CA ASP A 110 35.07 11.70 30.30
C ASP A 110 33.93 10.95 29.58
N ASP A 111 33.64 9.73 30.03
CA ASP A 111 32.59 8.83 29.52
C ASP A 111 31.14 9.33 29.82
N SER A 112 30.95 10.63 30.07
CA SER A 112 29.64 11.23 30.38
C SER A 112 29.52 12.75 30.20
N LYS A 113 30.27 13.39 29.28
CA LYS A 113 29.96 14.76 28.81
C LYS A 113 29.82 14.82 27.29
N ASN A 114 28.64 14.38 26.88
CA ASN A 114 28.00 14.46 25.57
C ASN A 114 28.52 15.62 24.69
N VAL A 115 29.03 15.33 23.48
CA VAL A 115 29.46 16.33 22.46
C VAL A 115 28.44 17.46 22.33
N PHE A 116 27.15 17.12 22.34
CA PHE A 116 26.04 18.06 22.27
C PHE A 116 25.94 19.02 23.48
N SER A 117 26.34 18.58 24.68
CA SER A 117 26.35 19.44 25.88
C SER A 117 27.44 20.52 25.80
N THR A 118 28.62 20.15 25.31
CA THR A 118 29.73 21.08 25.06
C THR A 118 29.39 22.03 23.92
N LEU A 119 28.80 21.51 22.83
CA LEU A 119 28.32 22.32 21.71
C LEU A 119 27.23 23.31 22.16
N THR A 120 26.31 22.89 23.04
CA THR A 120 25.29 23.78 23.63
C THR A 120 25.93 24.91 24.44
N ARG A 121 26.90 24.60 25.31
CA ARG A 121 27.63 25.61 26.09
C ARG A 121 28.39 26.58 25.17
N TYR A 122 28.97 26.07 24.10
CA TYR A 122 29.66 26.87 23.10
C TYR A 122 28.70 27.81 22.36
N LEU A 123 27.53 27.33 21.94
CA LEU A 123 26.49 28.17 21.32
C LEU A 123 25.94 29.25 22.26
N ILE A 124 25.74 28.95 23.54
CA ILE A 124 25.32 29.95 24.54
C ILE A 124 26.38 31.06 24.64
N LYS A 125 27.66 30.68 24.78
CA LYS A 125 28.77 31.64 24.83
C LYS A 125 28.83 32.53 23.58
N LEU A 126 28.62 31.96 22.39
CA LEU A 126 28.60 32.73 21.14
C LEU A 126 27.38 33.65 21.06
N LYS A 127 26.22 33.18 21.52
CA LYS A 127 25.00 34.00 21.56
C LYS A 127 25.16 35.22 22.47
N ASP A 128 25.78 35.07 23.63
CA ASP A 128 26.10 36.18 24.55
C ASP A 128 27.05 37.22 23.90
N GLN A 129 27.91 36.77 22.98
CA GLN A 129 28.82 37.62 22.19
C GLN A 129 28.16 38.17 20.92
N ASN A 130 26.89 37.86 20.66
CA ASN A 130 26.17 38.17 19.44
C ASN A 130 26.90 37.66 18.17
N LYS A 131 27.39 36.42 18.26
CA LYS A 131 28.07 35.68 17.20
C LYS A 131 27.18 34.59 16.61
N PHE A 132 27.37 34.31 15.33
CA PHE A 132 26.75 33.20 14.61
C PHE A 132 27.78 32.13 14.26
N LEU A 133 27.45 30.85 14.49
CA LEU A 133 28.36 29.73 14.23
C LEU A 133 28.10 29.07 12.86
N PHE A 134 29.14 28.89 12.08
CA PHE A 134 29.16 28.00 10.92
C PHE A 134 30.00 26.77 11.23
N ILE A 135 29.43 25.58 11.02
CA ILE A 135 30.14 24.31 11.08
C ILE A 135 30.28 23.80 9.66
N PHE A 136 31.51 23.76 9.16
CA PHE A 136 31.83 23.24 7.83
C PHE A 136 32.47 21.87 7.94
N ILE A 137 31.93 20.90 7.21
CA ILE A 137 32.50 19.56 7.09
C ILE A 137 32.78 19.29 5.61
N ASP A 138 34.04 19.45 5.22
CA ASP A 138 34.48 19.08 3.88
C ASP A 138 34.79 17.58 3.79
N GLU A 139 34.73 16.97 2.59
CA GLU A 139 34.98 15.54 2.40
C GLU A 139 34.11 14.63 3.30
N PHE A 140 32.85 15.03 3.53
CA PHE A 140 31.91 14.31 4.40
C PHE A 140 31.66 12.86 3.95
N GLY A 141 31.94 12.55 2.69
CA GLY A 141 31.87 11.19 2.14
C GLY A 141 32.75 10.20 2.90
N LYS A 142 33.93 10.59 3.39
CA LYS A 142 34.81 9.68 4.15
C LYS A 142 34.21 9.28 5.50
N ILE A 143 33.50 10.21 6.14
CA ILE A 143 32.76 9.96 7.38
C ILE A 143 31.60 9.00 7.10
N LEU A 144 30.87 9.22 6.00
CA LEU A 144 29.81 8.31 5.56
C LEU A 144 30.35 6.92 5.21
N GLU A 145 31.49 6.82 4.53
CA GLU A 145 32.13 5.54 4.24
C GLU A 145 32.58 4.84 5.53
N HIS A 146 33.13 5.58 6.50
CA HIS A 146 33.43 5.02 7.82
C HIS A 146 32.15 4.53 8.51
N ALA A 147 31.10 5.33 8.53
CA ALA A 147 29.81 4.98 9.12
C ALA A 147 29.20 3.73 8.48
N ALA A 148 29.24 3.62 7.15
CA ALA A 148 28.71 2.47 6.44
C ALA A 148 29.51 1.19 6.69
N ASN A 149 30.81 1.29 6.97
CA ASN A 149 31.68 0.13 7.20
C ASN A 149 31.86 -0.23 8.69
N ASN A 150 31.65 0.71 9.63
CA ASN A 150 31.96 0.55 11.05
C ASN A 150 30.76 0.95 11.92
N ASN A 151 29.94 -0.04 12.26
CA ASN A 151 28.76 0.09 13.12
C ASN A 151 27.72 1.14 12.66
N PRO A 152 27.05 0.89 11.50
CA PRO A 152 26.19 1.88 10.84
C PRO A 152 25.09 2.47 11.71
N GLU A 153 24.49 1.69 12.61
CA GLU A 153 23.39 2.15 13.45
C GLU A 153 23.84 3.26 14.41
N LYS A 154 24.98 3.08 15.09
CA LYS A 154 25.52 4.06 16.03
C LYS A 154 25.95 5.34 15.32
N GLU A 155 26.64 5.21 14.19
CA GLU A 155 27.15 6.36 13.43
C GLU A 155 26.00 7.15 12.78
N LEU A 156 25.01 6.47 12.19
CA LEU A 156 23.81 7.11 11.65
C LEU A 156 23.00 7.81 12.74
N TYR A 157 22.83 7.18 13.90
CA TYR A 157 22.14 7.80 15.03
C TYR A 157 22.82 9.10 15.47
N PHE A 158 24.15 9.13 15.50
CA PHE A 158 24.90 10.35 15.80
C PHE A 158 24.67 11.45 14.76
N LEU A 159 24.73 11.11 13.46
CA LEU A 159 24.45 12.05 12.37
C LEU A 159 23.03 12.62 12.43
N GLN A 160 22.05 11.76 12.70
CA GLN A 160 20.67 12.15 12.93
C GLN A 160 20.56 13.14 14.10
N THR A 161 21.15 12.80 15.24
CA THR A 161 21.08 13.62 16.45
C THR A 161 21.75 14.98 16.22
N LEU A 162 22.86 15.03 15.47
CA LEU A 162 23.50 16.28 15.09
C LEU A 162 22.65 17.14 14.16
N ALA A 163 22.03 16.56 13.14
CA ALA A 163 21.15 17.29 12.23
C ALA A 163 19.93 17.86 12.99
N GLU A 164 19.30 17.06 13.85
CA GLU A 164 18.20 17.50 14.72
C GLU A 164 18.65 18.58 15.70
N PHE A 165 19.86 18.47 16.25
CA PHE A 165 20.44 19.50 17.09
C PHE A 165 20.63 20.83 16.33
N VAL A 166 21.12 20.80 15.09
CA VAL A 166 21.39 22.02 14.34
C VAL A 166 20.10 22.66 13.79
N ASN A 167 19.12 21.87 13.36
CA ASN A 167 17.83 22.33 12.78
C ASN A 167 16.83 22.93 13.80
N VAL A 168 17.30 23.46 14.93
CA VAL A 168 16.45 24.20 15.88
C VAL A 168 16.50 25.67 15.52
N SER A 169 15.37 26.24 15.10
CA SER A 169 15.26 27.63 14.62
C SER A 169 15.77 28.70 15.59
N SER A 170 15.75 28.42 16.90
CA SER A 170 16.25 29.35 17.93
C SER A 170 17.78 29.33 18.13
N ARG A 171 18.51 28.45 17.43
CA ARG A 171 19.96 28.32 17.52
C ARG A 171 20.65 29.04 16.35
N ASN A 172 21.59 29.93 16.68
CA ASN A 172 22.39 30.69 15.73
C ASN A 172 23.55 29.84 15.18
N VAL A 173 23.21 28.74 14.49
CA VAL A 173 24.15 27.77 13.94
C VAL A 173 23.70 27.23 12.60
N ILE A 174 24.62 27.08 11.66
CA ILE A 174 24.42 26.38 10.39
C ILE A 174 25.48 25.28 10.24
N LEU A 175 25.06 24.11 9.75
CA LEU A 175 25.93 23.00 9.37
C LEU A 175 25.94 22.86 7.86
N ILE A 176 27.12 22.98 7.23
CA ILE A 176 27.31 22.74 5.80
C ILE A 176 28.29 21.60 5.61
N THR A 177 27.85 20.59 4.86
CA THR A 177 28.65 19.40 4.54
C THR A 177 28.84 19.29 3.02
N THR A 178 29.97 18.76 2.56
CA THR A 178 30.23 18.56 1.12
C THR A 178 30.37 17.08 0.74
N LEU A 179 29.78 16.70 -0.39
CA LEU A 179 29.83 15.34 -0.94
C LEU A 179 30.19 15.34 -2.43
N HIS A 180 30.83 14.25 -2.88
CA HIS A 180 31.17 14.04 -4.30
C HIS A 180 30.07 13.35 -5.09
N GLN A 181 29.29 12.52 -4.41
CA GLN A 181 28.16 11.79 -4.95
C GLN A 181 26.93 12.00 -4.06
N ASN A 182 25.77 11.54 -4.53
CA ASN A 182 24.56 11.60 -3.71
C ASN A 182 24.79 10.86 -2.37
N PHE A 183 24.20 11.37 -1.29
CA PHE A 183 24.24 10.75 0.04
C PHE A 183 23.90 9.24 -0.01
N GLY A 184 22.98 8.83 -0.89
CA GLY A 184 22.59 7.42 -1.07
C GLY A 184 23.66 6.53 -1.70
N SER A 185 24.60 7.07 -2.48
CA SER A 185 25.67 6.28 -3.12
C SER A 185 26.64 5.68 -2.10
N TYR A 186 26.71 6.24 -0.89
CA TYR A 186 27.57 5.71 0.16
C TYR A 186 26.95 4.51 0.91
N ALA A 187 25.72 4.11 0.57
CA ALA A 187 24.95 3.05 1.23
C ALA A 187 25.06 1.66 0.57
N HIS A 188 25.95 1.47 -0.42
CA HIS A 188 25.98 0.24 -1.23
C HIS A 188 26.21 -1.05 -0.42
N LYS A 189 26.94 -0.99 0.70
CA LYS A 189 27.24 -2.14 1.57
C LYS A 189 26.21 -2.38 2.69
N LEU A 190 25.22 -1.50 2.84
CA LEU A 190 24.23 -1.58 3.92
C LEU A 190 23.10 -2.56 3.61
N THR A 191 22.55 -3.17 4.66
CA THR A 191 21.32 -3.97 4.58
C THR A 191 20.11 -3.08 4.22
N GLU A 192 19.00 -3.68 3.80
CA GLU A 192 17.78 -2.93 3.45
C GLU A 192 17.24 -2.09 4.63
N THR A 193 17.28 -2.63 5.85
CA THR A 193 16.90 -1.91 7.07
C THR A 193 17.81 -0.71 7.34
N GLN A 194 19.13 -0.90 7.23
CA GLN A 194 20.12 0.16 7.40
C GLN A 194 20.01 1.23 6.29
N ARG A 195 19.71 0.83 5.05
CA ARG A 195 19.46 1.76 3.93
C ARG A 195 18.22 2.62 4.17
N ASN A 196 17.16 2.06 4.75
CA ASN A 196 15.98 2.83 5.11
C ASN A 196 16.28 3.88 6.19
N GLU A 197 17.05 3.52 7.22
CA GLU A 197 17.53 4.50 8.21
C GLU A 197 18.45 5.54 7.58
N TRP A 198 19.34 5.14 6.67
CA TRP A 198 20.21 6.03 5.91
C TRP A 198 19.43 7.10 5.14
N LEU A 199 18.34 6.71 4.46
CA LEU A 199 17.44 7.63 3.76
C LEU A 199 16.66 8.55 4.71
N LYS A 200 16.29 8.07 5.92
CA LYS A 200 15.68 8.93 6.95
C LYS A 200 16.65 10.00 7.44
N VAL A 201 17.90 9.63 7.74
CA VAL A 201 18.94 10.60 8.13
C VAL A 201 19.19 11.61 7.02
N LYS A 202 19.30 11.16 5.77
CA LYS A 202 19.41 12.02 4.60
C LYS A 202 18.33 13.12 4.56
N GLY A 203 17.07 12.75 4.83
CA GLY A 203 15.93 13.69 4.79
C GLY A 203 16.02 14.87 5.76
N ARG A 204 16.94 14.84 6.73
CA ARG A 204 17.18 15.93 7.69
C ARG A 204 18.11 17.01 7.18
N PHE A 205 18.80 16.76 6.07
CA PHE A 205 19.72 17.70 5.43
C PHE A 205 19.11 18.22 4.12
N LYS A 206 19.22 19.52 3.87
CA LYS A 206 18.84 20.10 2.58
C LYS A 206 19.93 19.84 1.53
N GLU A 207 19.61 19.06 0.51
CA GLU A 207 20.51 18.82 -0.63
C GLU A 207 20.56 20.05 -1.55
N LEU A 208 21.79 20.51 -1.84
CA LEU A 208 22.09 21.62 -2.75
C LEU A 208 23.08 21.12 -3.81
N VAL A 209 22.67 21.15 -5.08
CA VAL A 209 23.51 20.69 -6.19
C VAL A 209 24.54 21.78 -6.54
N PHE A 210 25.82 21.40 -6.57
CA PHE A 210 26.96 22.26 -6.87
C PHE A 210 27.67 21.74 -8.14
N ALA A 211 26.97 21.87 -9.26
CA ALA A 211 27.47 21.54 -10.58
C ALA A 211 27.28 22.76 -11.49
N GLU A 212 28.39 23.31 -11.98
CA GLU A 212 28.37 24.46 -12.87
C GLU A 212 27.89 24.07 -14.27
N PRO A 213 26.92 24.77 -14.86
CA PRO A 213 26.59 24.65 -16.28
C PRO A 213 27.81 24.95 -17.16
N VAL A 214 27.80 24.42 -18.40
CA VAL A 214 28.89 24.61 -19.37
C VAL A 214 29.25 26.09 -19.54
N GLU A 215 28.26 26.97 -19.63
CA GLU A 215 28.48 28.40 -19.85
C GLU A 215 29.16 29.08 -18.67
N GLN A 216 28.93 28.59 -17.44
CA GLN A 216 29.58 29.14 -16.25
C GLN A 216 31.02 28.68 -16.14
N LEU A 217 31.31 27.42 -16.50
CA LEU A 217 32.68 26.95 -16.64
C LEU A 217 33.43 27.73 -17.72
N LEU A 218 32.79 28.01 -18.85
CA LEU A 218 33.36 28.85 -19.90
C LEU A 218 33.57 30.31 -19.43
N PHE A 219 32.69 30.85 -18.60
CA PHE A 219 32.87 32.15 -17.97
C PHE A 219 34.07 32.16 -17.02
N LEU A 220 34.22 31.14 -16.17
CA LEU A 220 35.40 30.97 -15.31
C LEU A 220 36.69 30.88 -16.13
N ALA A 221 36.66 30.12 -17.22
CA ALA A 221 37.80 30.01 -18.13
C ALA A 221 38.17 31.36 -18.77
N ALA A 222 37.17 32.13 -19.20
CA ALA A 222 37.36 33.46 -19.77
C ALA A 222 38.01 34.42 -18.78
N GLU A 223 37.52 34.48 -17.54
CA GLU A 223 38.07 35.34 -16.48
C GLU A 223 39.49 34.92 -16.07
N SER A 224 39.82 33.63 -16.17
CA SER A 224 41.17 33.13 -15.88
C SER A 224 42.20 33.48 -16.96
N LEU A 225 41.78 33.64 -18.22
CA LEU A 225 42.66 33.98 -19.33
C LEU A 225 43.01 35.47 -19.27
N THR A 226 44.01 35.80 -18.46
CA THR A 226 44.48 37.19 -18.24
C THR A 226 45.06 37.89 -19.48
N LYS A 227 45.33 37.17 -20.58
CA LYS A 227 45.79 37.71 -21.87
C LYS A 227 45.24 36.89 -23.04
N SER A 228 44.11 37.27 -23.63
CA SER A 228 43.64 36.67 -24.89
C SER A 228 44.61 37.02 -26.02
N LYS A 229 44.72 36.15 -27.04
CA LYS A 229 45.52 36.48 -28.24
C LYS A 229 44.84 37.60 -29.03
N THR A 230 45.63 38.41 -29.73
CA THR A 230 45.08 39.47 -30.59
C THR A 230 44.48 38.87 -31.85
N MET A 231 43.34 39.41 -32.28
CA MET A 231 42.64 38.99 -33.50
C MET A 231 42.83 40.05 -34.60
N THR A 232 43.14 39.61 -35.81
CA THR A 232 43.02 40.44 -37.03
C THR A 232 41.55 40.75 -37.30
N ASP A 233 41.24 41.75 -38.13
CA ASP A 233 39.84 42.11 -38.42
C ASP A 233 39.11 40.98 -39.17
N ASN A 234 39.78 40.30 -40.10
CA ASN A 234 39.26 39.09 -40.76
C ASN A 234 39.00 37.94 -39.78
N ALA A 235 39.93 37.68 -38.84
CA ALA A 235 39.74 36.66 -37.81
C ALA A 235 38.55 36.99 -36.89
N LYS A 236 38.33 38.28 -36.57
CA LYS A 236 37.17 38.71 -35.77
C LYS A 236 35.85 38.41 -36.47
N GLU A 237 35.76 38.69 -37.77
CA GLU A 237 34.54 38.43 -38.56
C GLU A 237 34.23 36.93 -38.60
N ASN A 238 35.22 36.10 -38.96
CA ASN A 238 35.06 34.65 -38.99
C ASN A 238 34.69 34.07 -37.62
N PHE A 239 35.31 34.54 -36.54
CA PHE A 239 35.01 34.10 -35.18
C PHE A 239 33.58 34.45 -34.73
N LEU A 240 33.10 35.66 -35.05
CA LEU A 240 31.73 36.08 -34.75
C LEU A 240 30.69 35.27 -35.52
N GLU A 241 31.00 34.89 -36.76
CA GLU A 241 30.15 34.03 -37.55
C GLU A 241 30.11 32.61 -36.99
N ILE A 242 31.24 32.05 -36.55
CA ILE A 242 31.28 30.74 -35.85
C ILE A 242 30.44 30.79 -34.57
N PHE A 243 30.53 31.87 -33.78
CA PHE A 243 29.71 32.04 -32.58
C PHE A 243 28.21 32.06 -32.93
N SER A 244 27.83 32.82 -33.97
CA SER A 244 26.44 32.93 -34.43
C SER A 244 25.92 31.59 -34.98
N LEU A 245 26.78 30.85 -35.67
CA LEU A 245 26.52 29.51 -36.19
C LEU A 245 26.28 28.52 -35.05
N ALA A 246 27.14 28.52 -34.02
CA ALA A 246 26.99 27.67 -32.83
C ALA A 246 25.66 27.94 -32.10
N LYS A 247 25.29 29.22 -31.97
CA LYS A 247 24.05 29.65 -31.34
C LYS A 247 22.81 29.24 -32.14
N LYS A 248 22.79 29.54 -33.45
CA LYS A 248 21.69 29.18 -34.36
C LYS A 248 21.40 27.67 -34.35
N ASN A 249 22.46 26.85 -34.26
CA ASN A 249 22.36 25.39 -34.31
C ASN A 249 22.27 24.73 -32.92
N LYS A 250 22.04 25.53 -31.85
CA LYS A 250 21.84 25.07 -30.46
C LYS A 250 23.02 24.32 -29.84
N ILE A 251 24.24 24.56 -30.31
CA ILE A 251 25.46 23.96 -29.75
C ILE A 251 25.89 24.67 -28.46
N ILE A 252 25.58 25.95 -28.34
CA ILE A 252 25.81 26.78 -27.15
C ILE A 252 24.48 27.33 -26.63
N SER A 253 24.37 27.51 -25.31
CA SER A 253 23.19 28.14 -24.70
C SER A 253 23.06 29.62 -25.05
N GLU A 254 21.82 30.11 -25.00
CA GLU A 254 21.47 31.53 -25.08
C GLU A 254 22.17 32.40 -24.02
N SER A 255 22.56 31.82 -22.88
CA SER A 255 23.24 32.53 -21.79
C SER A 255 24.72 32.84 -22.07
N LEU A 256 25.37 32.15 -23.03
CA LEU A 256 26.76 32.42 -23.37
C LEU A 256 26.86 33.74 -24.16
N THR A 257 27.68 34.68 -23.68
CA THR A 257 27.82 36.00 -24.33
C THR A 257 28.97 36.03 -25.33
N VAL A 258 28.84 36.88 -26.36
CA VAL A 258 29.92 37.16 -27.33
C VAL A 258 31.18 37.68 -26.60
N ARG A 259 31.02 38.45 -25.52
CA ARG A 259 32.14 38.95 -24.72
C ARG A 259 32.93 37.81 -24.10
N THR A 260 32.26 36.87 -23.43
CA THR A 260 32.88 35.68 -22.84
C THR A 260 33.62 34.87 -23.91
N SER A 261 32.98 34.64 -25.06
CA SER A 261 33.60 33.90 -26.16
C SER A 261 34.86 34.60 -26.70
N LYS A 262 34.85 35.93 -26.87
CA LYS A 262 36.04 36.69 -27.31
C LYS A 262 37.23 36.55 -26.34
N MET A 263 36.97 36.49 -25.04
CA MET A 263 38.01 36.33 -24.02
C MET A 263 38.67 34.93 -24.07
N LEU A 264 37.98 33.93 -24.62
CA LEU A 264 38.49 32.57 -24.79
C LEU A 264 39.38 32.39 -26.03
N TYR A 265 39.49 33.39 -26.91
CA TYR A 265 40.28 33.28 -28.15
C TYR A 265 41.74 32.90 -27.86
N PRO A 266 42.29 31.83 -28.50
CA PRO A 266 41.90 31.26 -29.79
C PRO A 266 40.82 30.15 -29.79
N LEU A 267 40.23 29.80 -28.65
CA LEU A 267 39.19 28.77 -28.54
C LEU A 267 37.84 29.27 -29.07
N ASP A 268 37.35 28.66 -30.15
CA ASP A 268 36.04 29.00 -30.72
C ASP A 268 34.88 28.42 -29.91
N ALA A 269 33.68 28.97 -30.07
CA ALA A 269 32.53 28.63 -29.23
C ALA A 269 32.07 27.16 -29.34
N VAL A 270 32.21 26.56 -30.52
CA VAL A 270 31.85 25.14 -30.75
C VAL A 270 32.85 24.24 -30.03
N ALA A 271 34.13 24.51 -30.21
CA ALA A 271 35.22 23.79 -29.56
C ALA A 271 35.21 23.98 -28.04
N ALA A 272 34.95 25.20 -27.56
CA ALA A 272 34.86 25.54 -26.14
C ALA A 272 33.79 24.70 -25.44
N SER A 273 32.57 24.71 -25.98
CA SER A 273 31.44 23.95 -25.42
C SER A 273 31.74 22.45 -25.40
N CYS A 274 32.27 21.92 -26.50
CA CYS A 274 32.60 20.49 -26.62
C CYS A 274 33.70 20.06 -25.65
N LEU A 275 34.75 20.87 -25.50
CA LEU A 275 35.83 20.62 -24.57
C LEU A 275 35.33 20.63 -23.13
N THR A 276 34.48 21.59 -22.76
CA THR A 276 33.89 21.65 -21.42
C THR A 276 33.04 20.42 -21.12
N LEU A 277 32.23 19.96 -22.08
CA LEU A 277 31.45 18.71 -21.93
C LEU A 277 32.38 17.48 -21.77
N ALA A 278 33.47 17.42 -22.53
CA ALA A 278 34.47 16.35 -22.37
C ALA A 278 35.13 16.38 -20.98
N ILE A 279 35.45 17.57 -20.47
CA ILE A 279 36.05 17.77 -19.14
C ILE A 279 35.08 17.38 -18.02
N GLN A 280 33.79 17.70 -18.15
CA GLN A 280 32.77 17.29 -17.19
C GLN A 280 32.57 15.77 -17.19
N ARG A 281 32.67 15.13 -18.36
CA ARG A 281 32.38 13.71 -18.56
C ARG A 281 33.56 12.79 -18.20
N TYR A 282 34.79 13.19 -18.52
CA TYR A 282 35.99 12.36 -18.37
C TYR A 282 37.03 12.95 -17.41
N GLY A 283 36.87 14.22 -16.99
CA GLY A 283 37.83 14.93 -16.13
C GLY A 283 37.27 15.27 -14.74
N GLN A 284 37.95 16.18 -14.05
CA GLN A 284 37.60 16.68 -12.72
C GLN A 284 37.08 18.12 -12.80
N ASN A 285 36.17 18.40 -13.74
CA ASN A 285 35.50 19.69 -13.92
C ASN A 285 36.47 20.88 -13.94
N GLU A 286 36.33 21.83 -13.00
CA GLU A 286 37.10 23.07 -12.96
C GLU A 286 38.60 22.78 -12.83
N ARG A 287 39.00 21.78 -12.03
CA ARG A 287 40.42 21.44 -11.87
C ARG A 287 41.07 21.12 -13.23
N THR A 288 40.42 20.27 -14.02
CA THR A 288 40.91 19.90 -15.34
C THR A 288 40.83 21.07 -16.32
N LEU A 289 39.78 21.90 -16.23
CA LEU A 289 39.65 23.11 -17.04
C LEU A 289 40.78 24.12 -16.77
N PHE A 290 41.09 24.41 -15.50
CA PHE A 290 42.18 25.31 -15.15
C PHE A 290 43.55 24.73 -15.52
N SER A 291 43.74 23.42 -15.38
CA SER A 291 44.93 22.73 -15.88
C SER A 291 45.08 22.91 -17.39
N PHE A 292 44.01 22.73 -18.18
CA PHE A 292 44.01 22.99 -19.62
C PHE A 292 44.42 24.43 -19.96
N LEU A 293 43.85 25.41 -19.25
CA LEU A 293 44.11 26.84 -19.51
C LEU A 293 45.54 27.27 -19.15
N HIS A 294 46.20 26.56 -18.23
CA HIS A 294 47.58 26.85 -17.82
C HIS A 294 48.60 25.89 -18.47
N ASP A 295 48.14 24.95 -19.29
CA ASP A 295 49.02 24.00 -19.95
C ASP A 295 49.92 24.70 -20.97
N THR A 296 51.20 24.35 -20.95
CA THR A 296 52.25 24.86 -21.84
C THR A 296 52.81 23.77 -22.76
N ALA A 297 52.24 22.56 -22.74
CA ALA A 297 52.63 21.46 -23.61
C ALA A 297 52.35 21.75 -25.09
N SER A 298 52.94 20.93 -25.97
CA SER A 298 52.63 20.91 -27.40
C SER A 298 51.13 20.59 -27.60
N ASN A 299 50.42 21.42 -28.38
CA ASN A 299 48.96 21.40 -28.62
C ASN A 299 48.07 21.98 -27.49
N SER A 300 48.66 22.66 -26.51
CA SER A 300 47.89 23.45 -25.53
C SER A 300 47.30 24.73 -26.15
N ILE A 301 46.27 25.27 -25.52
CA ILE A 301 45.66 26.54 -25.95
C ILE A 301 46.67 27.71 -25.96
N ASN A 302 47.63 27.69 -25.04
CA ASN A 302 48.66 28.73 -24.92
C ASN A 302 49.70 28.64 -26.05
N SER A 303 50.10 27.44 -26.46
CA SER A 303 51.06 27.23 -27.56
C SER A 303 50.44 27.32 -28.96
N PHE A 304 49.11 27.22 -29.08
CA PHE A 304 48.40 27.24 -30.37
C PHE A 304 48.44 28.60 -31.09
N LEU A 305 48.94 28.67 -32.32
CA LEU A 305 49.00 29.91 -33.11
C LEU A 305 47.78 30.01 -34.06
N PRO A 306 46.79 30.87 -33.78
CA PRO A 306 45.63 31.03 -34.66
C PRO A 306 45.96 31.84 -35.92
N ASN A 307 45.17 31.65 -36.98
CA ASN A 307 45.15 32.50 -38.18
C ASN A 307 43.70 32.89 -38.54
N ASP A 308 43.51 33.68 -39.61
CA ASP A 308 42.19 34.19 -40.04
C ASP A 308 41.11 33.12 -40.21
N THR A 309 41.48 31.88 -40.51
CA THR A 309 40.57 30.75 -40.80
C THR A 309 40.81 29.52 -39.90
N THR A 310 41.67 29.63 -38.89
CA THR A 310 42.03 28.51 -38.03
C THR A 310 42.05 28.92 -36.56
N THR A 311 41.07 28.42 -35.82
CA THR A 311 40.91 28.57 -34.37
C THR A 311 41.38 27.31 -33.65
N TYR A 312 41.44 27.34 -32.32
CA TYR A 312 41.53 26.12 -31.53
C TYR A 312 40.16 25.40 -31.63
N ASN A 313 40.06 24.53 -32.64
CA ASN A 313 38.82 23.97 -33.16
C ASN A 313 38.56 22.52 -32.67
N LEU A 314 37.44 21.94 -33.08
CA LEU A 314 37.04 20.58 -32.68
C LEU A 314 38.07 19.49 -33.03
N ALA A 315 38.81 19.62 -34.14
CA ALA A 315 39.84 18.64 -34.49
C ALA A 315 40.98 18.66 -33.47
N VAL A 316 41.40 19.85 -33.02
CA VAL A 316 42.41 20.01 -31.97
C VAL A 316 41.88 19.54 -30.61
N VAL A 317 40.61 19.83 -30.29
CA VAL A 317 39.95 19.33 -29.07
C VAL A 317 39.90 17.81 -29.05
N TYR A 318 39.62 17.15 -30.18
CA TYR A 318 39.65 15.69 -30.28
C TYR A 318 41.02 15.15 -29.89
N ASP A 319 42.09 15.70 -30.46
CA ASP A 319 43.46 15.26 -30.18
C ASP A 319 43.84 15.51 -28.71
N TYR A 320 43.43 16.65 -28.14
CA TYR A 320 43.59 16.94 -26.73
C TYR A 320 42.88 15.90 -25.83
N VAL A 321 41.64 15.56 -26.16
CA VAL A 321 40.81 14.62 -25.38
C VAL A 321 41.40 13.21 -25.43
N ILE A 322 41.79 12.73 -26.63
CA ILE A 322 42.45 11.43 -26.77
C ILE A 322 43.75 11.37 -25.97
N TYR A 323 44.58 12.41 -26.03
CA TYR A 323 45.87 12.44 -25.34
C TYR A 323 45.72 12.46 -23.81
N ASN A 324 44.86 13.32 -23.28
CA ASN A 324 44.77 13.55 -21.83
C ASN A 324 43.84 12.57 -21.10
N PHE A 325 42.88 11.97 -21.80
CA PHE A 325 41.90 11.04 -21.20
C PHE A 325 42.02 9.62 -21.74
N TYR A 326 43.14 9.25 -22.37
CA TYR A 326 43.33 7.92 -23.00
C TYR A 326 42.87 6.75 -22.13
N THR A 327 43.29 6.72 -20.85
CA THR A 327 42.92 5.64 -19.91
C THR A 327 41.42 5.58 -19.67
N ALA A 328 40.77 6.73 -19.43
CA ALA A 328 39.32 6.81 -19.20
C ALA A 328 38.50 6.43 -20.46
N LEU A 329 39.06 6.68 -21.64
CA LEU A 329 38.45 6.33 -22.93
C LEU A 329 38.68 4.86 -23.30
N ALA A 330 39.73 4.22 -22.78
CA ALA A 330 40.04 2.81 -23.02
C ALA A 330 39.27 1.85 -22.10
N GLU A 331 38.80 2.32 -20.94
CA GLU A 331 37.90 1.56 -20.06
C GLU A 331 36.53 1.33 -20.72
N THR A 332 35.89 0.20 -20.42
CA THR A 332 34.57 -0.16 -20.98
C THR A 332 33.50 0.76 -20.41
N ASN A 333 33.24 1.87 -21.12
CA ASN A 333 32.28 2.91 -20.74
C ASN A 333 31.09 2.99 -21.73
N LEU A 334 30.08 3.79 -21.36
CA LEU A 334 28.87 4.05 -22.16
C LEU A 334 29.16 4.64 -23.56
N ASP A 335 30.33 5.24 -23.76
CA ASP A 335 30.72 5.96 -24.99
C ASP A 335 31.67 5.18 -25.90
N SER A 336 32.09 3.99 -25.48
CA SER A 336 33.05 3.13 -26.18
C SER A 336 32.67 2.87 -27.64
N THR A 337 31.38 2.76 -27.94
CA THR A 337 30.87 2.55 -29.31
C THR A 337 31.09 3.78 -30.19
N ASN A 338 30.77 4.97 -29.69
CA ASN A 338 30.94 6.23 -30.44
C ASN A 338 32.43 6.52 -30.70
N TRP A 339 33.30 6.32 -29.70
CA TRP A 339 34.75 6.47 -29.89
C TRP A 339 35.32 5.45 -30.87
N ARG A 340 34.79 4.22 -30.88
CA ARG A 340 35.13 3.22 -31.91
C ARG A 340 34.70 3.69 -33.30
N ALA A 341 33.51 4.27 -33.44
CA ALA A 341 33.02 4.82 -34.70
C ALA A 341 33.99 5.87 -35.27
N ILE A 342 34.49 6.78 -34.42
CA ILE A 342 35.45 7.82 -34.82
C ILE A 342 36.77 7.20 -35.26
N ARG A 343 37.31 6.23 -34.50
CA ARG A 343 38.54 5.52 -34.87
C ARG A 343 38.42 4.80 -36.20
N VAL A 344 37.33 4.06 -36.41
CA VAL A 344 37.06 3.35 -37.67
C VAL A 344 36.92 4.33 -38.84
N ALA A 345 36.24 5.46 -38.66
CA ALA A 345 36.12 6.47 -39.69
C ALA A 345 37.49 7.12 -40.04
N ILE A 346 38.33 7.37 -39.04
CA ILE A 346 39.72 7.85 -39.22
C ILE A 346 40.56 6.84 -40.00
N GLU A 347 40.57 5.57 -39.58
CA GLU A 347 41.30 4.49 -40.26
C GLU A 347 40.86 4.35 -41.73
N ARG A 348 39.57 4.50 -42.01
CA ARG A 348 39.04 4.47 -43.38
C ARG A 348 39.51 5.66 -44.23
N VAL A 349 39.61 6.86 -43.65
CA VAL A 349 40.21 8.02 -44.34
C VAL A 349 41.70 7.80 -44.63
N GLU A 350 42.43 7.21 -43.69
CA GLU A 350 43.87 6.94 -43.80
C GLU A 350 44.21 5.77 -44.74
N SER A 351 43.27 4.84 -44.96
CA SER A 351 43.43 3.66 -45.82
C SER A 351 43.66 3.95 -47.32
N GLY A 352 43.66 5.22 -47.74
CA GLY A 352 43.98 5.65 -49.10
C GLY A 352 42.77 5.88 -50.02
N ILE A 353 41.55 5.80 -49.49
CA ILE A 353 40.29 6.10 -50.20
C ILE A 353 40.19 7.59 -50.59
N ILE A 354 40.87 8.46 -49.84
CA ILE A 354 40.94 9.91 -50.11
C ILE A 354 42.35 10.26 -50.62
N ASN A 355 42.42 11.13 -51.64
CA ASN A 355 43.68 11.65 -52.17
C ASN A 355 44.59 12.17 -51.06
N LYS A 356 45.89 11.86 -51.12
CA LYS A 356 46.90 12.25 -50.11
C LYS A 356 46.83 13.73 -49.70
N ASN A 357 46.54 14.63 -50.63
CA ASN A 357 46.47 16.08 -50.36
C ASN A 357 45.23 16.51 -49.55
N ASN A 358 44.19 15.66 -49.43
CA ASN A 358 42.94 15.97 -48.72
C ASN A 358 42.75 15.13 -47.45
N ILE A 359 43.71 14.25 -47.10
CA ILE A 359 43.58 13.36 -45.94
C ILE A 359 43.48 14.17 -44.65
N ASP A 360 44.36 15.15 -44.43
CA ASP A 360 44.35 15.99 -43.22
C ASP A 360 43.03 16.76 -43.05
N ASP A 361 42.55 17.37 -44.13
CA ASP A 361 41.27 18.08 -44.15
C ASP A 361 40.08 17.15 -43.89
N ALA A 362 40.10 15.94 -44.46
CA ALA A 362 39.09 14.92 -44.22
C ALA A 362 39.09 14.44 -42.75
N LEU A 363 40.27 14.24 -42.15
CA LEU A 363 40.41 13.88 -40.74
C LEU A 363 39.85 14.96 -39.82
N LYS A 364 40.09 16.25 -40.11
CA LYS A 364 39.52 17.37 -39.34
C LYS A 364 37.99 17.35 -39.35
N ILE A 365 37.37 17.07 -40.50
CA ILE A 365 35.90 16.97 -40.63
C ILE A 365 35.37 15.75 -39.87
N VAL A 366 35.98 14.57 -40.03
CA VAL A 366 35.57 13.34 -39.33
C VAL A 366 35.67 13.49 -37.81
N LYS A 367 36.77 14.05 -37.29
CA LYS A 367 36.93 14.36 -35.85
C LYS A 367 35.83 15.30 -35.35
N SER A 368 35.53 16.34 -36.13
CA SER A 368 34.49 17.32 -35.78
C SER A 368 33.09 16.70 -35.72
N ILE A 369 32.70 15.92 -36.74
CA ILE A 369 31.42 15.20 -36.77
C ILE A 369 31.33 14.21 -35.61
N GLY A 370 32.41 13.45 -35.38
CA GLY A 370 32.50 12.49 -34.29
C GLY A 370 32.24 13.08 -32.91
N LEU A 371 32.92 14.18 -32.58
CA LEU A 371 32.72 14.88 -31.31
C LEU A 371 31.31 15.48 -31.19
N LEU A 372 30.79 16.06 -32.28
CA LEU A 372 29.43 16.62 -32.27
C LEU A 372 28.38 15.54 -32.03
N ASN A 373 28.49 14.39 -32.68
CA ASN A 373 27.57 13.26 -32.46
C ASN A 373 27.69 12.65 -31.06
N LEU A 374 28.88 12.73 -30.44
CA LEU A 374 29.14 12.15 -29.12
C LEU A 374 28.52 12.98 -27.98
N PHE A 375 28.64 14.31 -28.06
CA PHE A 375 28.30 15.20 -26.94
C PHE A 375 26.95 15.89 -27.07
N TYR A 376 26.38 15.96 -28.28
CA TYR A 376 25.18 16.75 -28.52
C TYR A 376 24.03 15.92 -29.06
N ASN A 377 22.87 16.09 -28.42
CA ASN A 377 21.59 15.55 -28.89
C ASN A 377 20.66 16.72 -29.24
N GLY A 378 20.02 16.69 -30.41
CA GLY A 378 19.07 17.73 -30.84
C GLY A 378 19.69 19.01 -31.42
N VAL A 379 20.98 19.00 -31.76
CA VAL A 379 21.65 20.05 -32.54
C VAL A 379 21.42 19.84 -34.04
N VAL A 380 21.56 20.90 -34.84
CA VAL A 380 21.48 20.81 -36.31
C VAL A 380 22.90 20.90 -36.87
N VAL A 381 23.35 19.85 -37.55
CA VAL A 381 24.68 19.75 -38.18
C VAL A 381 24.45 19.38 -39.64
N ASP A 382 23.94 20.34 -40.40
CA ASP A 382 23.67 20.20 -41.83
C ASP A 382 24.90 20.54 -42.68
N LEU A 383 24.74 20.52 -44.00
CA LEU A 383 25.84 20.78 -44.93
C LEU A 383 26.35 22.21 -44.76
N ALA A 384 25.43 23.17 -44.59
CA ALA A 384 25.77 24.58 -44.41
C ALA A 384 26.59 24.79 -43.12
N PHE A 385 26.22 24.12 -42.02
CA PHE A 385 27.00 24.16 -40.79
C PHE A 385 28.43 23.64 -40.99
N LEU A 386 28.57 22.44 -41.58
CA LEU A 386 29.88 21.84 -41.77
C LEU A 386 30.75 22.63 -42.73
N GLU A 387 30.19 23.15 -43.83
CA GLU A 387 30.92 23.99 -44.78
C GLU A 387 31.44 25.27 -44.12
N THR A 388 30.58 25.99 -43.40
CA THR A 388 30.96 27.23 -42.73
C THR A 388 31.99 26.98 -41.62
N TYR A 389 31.80 25.97 -40.78
CA TYR A 389 32.75 25.64 -39.72
C TYR A 389 34.11 25.16 -40.29
N ALA A 390 34.09 24.33 -41.32
CA ALA A 390 35.31 23.84 -41.97
C ALA A 390 36.12 24.96 -42.65
N LEU A 391 35.44 25.90 -43.31
CA LEU A 391 36.09 27.03 -43.98
C LEU A 391 36.69 28.02 -42.96
N LYS A 392 35.95 28.33 -41.89
CA LYS A 392 36.27 29.45 -40.99
C LYS A 392 37.02 29.06 -39.72
N ALA A 393 36.92 27.80 -39.27
CA ALA A 393 37.56 27.31 -38.05
C ALA A 393 38.62 26.23 -38.30
N LEU A 394 38.41 25.34 -39.29
CA LEU A 394 39.33 24.22 -39.60
C LEU A 394 40.41 24.59 -40.63
N GLY A 395 40.30 25.75 -41.29
CA GLY A 395 41.24 26.21 -42.33
C GLY A 395 41.14 25.46 -43.66
N ILE A 396 40.01 24.81 -43.94
CA ILE A 396 39.82 23.96 -45.13
C ILE A 396 39.38 24.82 -46.31
N LYS A 397 40.16 24.83 -47.40
CA LYS A 397 39.90 25.69 -48.57
C LYS A 397 38.70 25.24 -49.42
N ASN A 398 38.45 23.94 -49.52
CA ASN A 398 37.32 23.37 -50.27
C ASN A 398 36.54 22.35 -49.43
N PRO A 399 35.78 22.79 -48.41
CA PRO A 399 35.04 21.88 -47.53
C PRO A 399 34.04 21.01 -48.28
N ARG A 400 33.27 21.62 -49.18
CA ARG A 400 32.20 20.95 -49.92
C ARG A 400 32.71 19.75 -50.71
N GLY A 401 33.79 19.92 -51.46
CA GLY A 401 34.39 18.82 -52.23
C GLY A 401 34.97 17.69 -51.37
N ILE A 402 35.27 17.94 -50.10
CA ILE A 402 35.75 16.92 -49.15
C ILE A 402 34.57 16.22 -48.48
N ILE A 403 33.54 16.97 -48.08
CA ILE A 403 32.30 16.43 -47.53
C ILE A 403 31.63 15.51 -48.56
N GLU A 404 31.50 15.95 -49.81
CA GLU A 404 30.95 15.13 -50.91
C GLU A 404 31.74 13.84 -51.11
N LYS A 405 33.08 13.88 -51.02
CA LYS A 405 33.93 12.68 -51.08
C LYS A 405 33.76 11.76 -49.87
N LEU A 406 33.66 12.31 -48.66
CA LEU A 406 33.41 11.53 -47.45
C LEU A 406 32.04 10.86 -47.50
N THR A 407 31.02 11.52 -48.06
CA THR A 407 29.68 10.96 -48.28
C THR A 407 29.68 9.89 -49.37
N ALA A 408 30.30 10.16 -50.53
CA ALA A 408 30.39 9.21 -51.63
C ALA A 408 31.10 7.90 -51.23
N ASN A 409 32.11 7.99 -50.37
CA ASN A 409 32.83 6.82 -49.85
C ASN A 409 32.18 6.19 -48.61
N LYS A 410 30.94 6.57 -48.28
CA LYS A 410 30.19 6.08 -47.12
C LYS A 410 30.99 6.16 -45.81
N ILE A 411 31.73 7.25 -45.58
CA ILE A 411 32.43 7.52 -44.32
C ILE A 411 31.53 8.36 -43.40
N ILE A 412 30.76 9.28 -43.99
CA ILE A 412 29.74 10.08 -43.30
C ILE A 412 28.41 9.99 -44.07
N ARG A 413 27.28 10.15 -43.39
CA ARG A 413 25.96 10.31 -44.02
C ARG A 413 25.14 11.38 -43.32
N PHE A 414 24.20 12.00 -44.02
CA PHE A 414 23.23 12.88 -43.38
C PHE A 414 22.07 12.05 -42.82
N ALA A 415 21.83 12.13 -41.52
CA ALA A 415 20.71 11.49 -40.85
C ALA A 415 19.56 12.49 -40.71
N ALA A 416 18.58 12.43 -41.62
CA ALA A 416 17.45 13.37 -41.65
C ALA A 416 16.69 13.44 -40.31
N TYR A 417 16.48 12.28 -39.67
CA TYR A 417 15.77 12.17 -38.38
C TYR A 417 16.50 12.86 -37.20
N LYS A 418 17.82 13.06 -37.29
CA LYS A 418 18.62 13.84 -36.33
C LYS A 418 18.93 15.25 -36.82
N SER A 419 18.67 15.55 -38.09
CA SER A 419 19.14 16.76 -38.78
C SER A 419 20.66 16.97 -38.63
N GLN A 420 21.44 15.89 -38.71
CA GLN A 420 22.88 15.90 -38.49
C GLN A 420 23.62 14.98 -39.45
N PHE A 421 24.80 15.38 -39.89
CA PHE A 421 25.79 14.44 -40.41
C PHE A 421 26.29 13.53 -39.30
N ILE A 422 26.34 12.22 -39.59
CA ILE A 422 26.81 11.17 -38.69
C ILE A 422 27.90 10.32 -39.34
N LEU A 423 28.75 9.71 -38.52
CA LEU A 423 29.71 8.71 -38.98
C LEU A 423 28.99 7.43 -39.43
N PHE A 424 29.45 6.85 -40.54
CA PHE A 424 28.84 5.67 -41.14
C PHE A 424 29.58 4.40 -40.74
N GLU A 425 28.93 3.55 -39.93
CA GLU A 425 29.52 2.32 -39.36
C GLU A 425 29.41 1.07 -40.26
N GLY A 426 28.87 1.19 -41.49
CA GLY A 426 28.96 0.11 -42.49
C GLY A 426 27.71 -0.78 -42.66
N THR A 427 26.51 -0.22 -42.61
CA THR A 427 25.30 -0.94 -43.07
C THR A 427 25.17 -0.79 -44.59
N ASP A 428 25.21 -1.87 -45.37
CA ASP A 428 25.03 -1.79 -46.83
C ASP A 428 23.60 -1.41 -47.26
N ILE A 429 22.66 -1.44 -46.31
CA ILE A 429 21.24 -1.12 -46.51
C ILE A 429 21.04 0.39 -46.41
N ASN A 430 20.69 1.03 -47.54
CA ASN A 430 20.21 2.41 -47.54
C ASN A 430 18.74 2.45 -47.08
N ILE A 431 18.51 2.76 -45.81
CA ILE A 431 17.18 2.80 -45.19
C ILE A 431 16.24 3.75 -45.96
N GLU A 432 16.74 4.86 -46.52
CA GLU A 432 15.93 5.82 -47.27
C GLU A 432 15.43 5.25 -48.60
N ASP A 433 16.31 4.55 -49.34
CA ASP A 433 15.93 3.87 -50.58
C ASP A 433 14.97 2.72 -50.31
N GLU A 434 15.19 1.97 -49.24
CA GLU A 434 14.31 0.86 -48.85
C GLU A 434 12.96 1.36 -48.34
N LEU A 435 12.88 2.51 -47.65
CA LEU A 435 11.62 3.17 -47.30
C LEU A 435 10.85 3.64 -48.54
N TYR A 436 11.56 4.12 -49.57
CA TYR A 436 10.95 4.49 -50.84
C TYR A 436 10.36 3.28 -51.57
N LYS A 437 11.08 2.14 -51.58
CA LYS A 437 10.55 0.87 -52.10
C LYS A 437 9.39 0.34 -51.24
N ALA A 438 9.47 0.46 -49.92
CA ALA A 438 8.38 0.05 -49.03
C ALA A 438 7.10 0.87 -49.28
N ALA A 439 7.21 2.14 -49.70
CA ALA A 439 6.05 2.97 -50.02
C ALA A 439 5.24 2.47 -51.24
N THR A 440 5.84 1.70 -52.16
CA THR A 440 5.10 1.11 -53.29
C THR A 440 4.40 -0.20 -52.93
N ILE A 441 4.78 -0.82 -51.82
CA ILE A 441 4.30 -2.14 -51.36
C ILE A 441 3.29 -1.98 -50.22
N VAL A 442 3.60 -1.14 -49.24
CA VAL A 442 2.79 -0.94 -48.04
C VAL A 442 1.62 -0.01 -48.38
N PRO A 443 0.36 -0.46 -48.22
CA PRO A 443 -0.80 0.39 -48.46
C PRO A 443 -0.93 1.47 -47.39
N VAL A 444 -1.52 2.60 -47.75
CA VAL A 444 -1.86 3.67 -46.80
C VAL A 444 -2.81 3.12 -45.74
N PRO A 445 -2.50 3.26 -44.44
CA PRO A 445 -3.32 2.70 -43.38
C PRO A 445 -4.70 3.35 -43.31
N LYS A 446 -5.73 2.52 -43.15
CA LYS A 446 -7.03 2.96 -42.62
C LYS A 446 -6.89 3.11 -41.11
N LEU A 447 -7.48 4.16 -40.54
CA LEU A 447 -7.39 4.49 -39.11
C LEU A 447 -8.23 3.56 -38.22
N VAL A 448 -7.98 2.25 -38.30
CA VAL A 448 -8.68 1.25 -37.50
C VAL A 448 -8.26 1.40 -36.05
N ALA A 449 -9.22 1.39 -35.13
CA ALA A 449 -9.00 1.65 -33.71
C ALA A 449 -7.94 0.74 -33.07
N ALA A 450 -7.92 -0.55 -33.46
CA ALA A 450 -6.94 -1.52 -32.98
C ALA A 450 -5.48 -1.16 -33.34
N GLU A 451 -5.26 -0.45 -34.44
CA GLU A 451 -3.93 0.00 -34.85
C GLU A 451 -3.51 1.28 -34.13
N ILE A 452 -4.46 2.09 -33.67
CA ILE A 452 -4.19 3.38 -33.03
C ILE A 452 -4.07 3.25 -31.51
N ALA A 453 -4.89 2.39 -30.90
CA ALA A 453 -4.95 2.19 -29.45
C ALA A 453 -3.57 1.98 -28.78
N PRO A 454 -2.62 1.20 -29.34
CA PRO A 454 -1.30 1.02 -28.75
C PRO A 454 -0.47 2.30 -28.62
N TYR A 455 -0.77 3.32 -29.43
CA TYR A 455 -0.04 4.59 -29.47
C TYR A 455 -0.64 5.67 -28.57
N VAL A 456 -1.76 5.41 -27.88
CA VAL A 456 -2.38 6.34 -26.92
C VAL A 456 -1.82 6.09 -25.51
N LYS A 457 -0.73 6.78 -25.16
CA LYS A 457 -0.03 6.61 -23.87
C LYS A 457 -0.81 7.11 -22.66
N LYS A 458 -1.67 8.14 -22.81
CA LYS A 458 -2.49 8.64 -21.71
C LYS A 458 -3.68 7.72 -21.54
N THR A 459 -3.76 7.07 -20.39
CA THR A 459 -4.84 6.13 -20.11
C THR A 459 -6.01 6.78 -19.39
N VAL A 460 -5.76 7.74 -18.49
CA VAL A 460 -6.78 8.34 -17.61
C VAL A 460 -6.57 9.84 -17.37
N VAL A 461 -7.66 10.59 -17.21
CA VAL A 461 -7.67 12.01 -16.76
C VAL A 461 -8.60 12.19 -15.56
N VAL A 462 -8.22 13.07 -14.63
CA VAL A 462 -9.06 13.40 -13.45
C VAL A 462 -9.92 14.64 -13.72
N ALA A 463 -11.21 14.60 -13.38
CA ALA A 463 -12.08 15.78 -13.37
C ALA A 463 -11.85 16.62 -12.10
N SER A 464 -10.96 17.61 -12.17
CA SER A 464 -10.38 18.27 -11.00
C SER A 464 -11.37 19.13 -10.22
N ALA A 465 -12.29 19.84 -10.90
CA ALA A 465 -13.27 20.68 -10.22
C ALA A 465 -14.32 19.83 -9.48
N SER A 466 -14.79 18.74 -10.08
CA SER A 466 -15.70 17.80 -9.42
C SER A 466 -15.04 17.17 -8.18
N TYR A 467 -13.77 16.76 -8.31
CA TYR A 467 -12.98 16.24 -7.20
C TYR A 467 -12.86 17.24 -6.05
N TYR A 468 -12.50 18.50 -6.34
CA TYR A 468 -12.36 19.51 -5.29
C TYR A 468 -13.68 19.80 -4.56
N ARG A 469 -14.81 19.82 -5.26
CA ARG A 469 -16.12 20.12 -4.67
C ARG A 469 -16.63 18.99 -3.78
N THR A 470 -16.66 17.77 -4.33
CA THR A 470 -17.27 16.58 -3.69
C THR A 470 -16.29 15.79 -2.83
N GLY A 471 -14.99 15.88 -3.11
CA GLY A 471 -13.95 15.05 -2.51
C GLY A 471 -13.81 13.66 -3.13
N THR A 472 -14.66 13.29 -4.11
CA THR A 472 -14.56 11.99 -4.81
C THR A 472 -13.68 12.13 -6.05
N PRO A 473 -12.57 11.40 -6.16
CA PRO A 473 -11.73 11.44 -7.36
C PRO A 473 -12.49 10.79 -8.53
N ARG A 474 -12.64 11.56 -9.62
CA ARG A 474 -13.36 11.16 -10.83
C ARG A 474 -12.39 10.93 -11.98
N TYR A 475 -12.25 9.68 -12.40
CA TYR A 475 -11.31 9.23 -13.43
C TYR A 475 -12.03 8.97 -14.76
N PHE A 476 -11.53 9.56 -15.84
CA PHE A 476 -12.02 9.35 -17.19
C PHE A 476 -10.97 8.59 -18.00
N GLN A 477 -11.31 7.39 -18.47
CA GLN A 477 -10.42 6.56 -19.28
C GLN A 477 -10.54 6.93 -20.76
N TYR A 478 -9.42 6.99 -21.48
CA TYR A 478 -9.43 7.10 -22.93
C TYR A 478 -9.79 5.77 -23.58
N VAL A 479 -10.77 5.80 -24.49
CA VAL A 479 -11.17 4.65 -25.32
C VAL A 479 -11.01 5.06 -26.77
N VAL A 480 -10.38 4.22 -27.59
CA VAL A 480 -10.22 4.47 -29.03
C VAL A 480 -11.20 3.58 -29.77
N SER A 481 -11.99 4.16 -30.68
CA SER A 481 -12.99 3.44 -31.45
C SER A 481 -13.17 4.03 -32.85
N ASN A 482 -13.73 3.25 -33.76
CA ASN A 482 -14.18 3.75 -35.07
C ASN A 482 -15.64 4.21 -35.04
N GLU A 483 -16.42 3.72 -34.08
CA GLU A 483 -17.86 3.96 -33.89
C GLU A 483 -18.14 4.41 -32.45
N PRO A 484 -19.28 5.03 -32.14
CA PRO A 484 -19.57 5.55 -30.81
C PRO A 484 -19.57 4.45 -29.74
N TYR A 485 -18.69 4.57 -28.75
CA TYR A 485 -18.57 3.66 -27.61
C TYR A 485 -19.58 4.00 -26.52
N ASP A 486 -20.53 3.10 -26.24
CA ASP A 486 -21.65 3.33 -25.31
C ASP A 486 -21.69 2.30 -24.16
N VAL A 487 -20.63 2.22 -23.37
CA VAL A 487 -20.55 1.30 -22.21
C VAL A 487 -20.64 2.07 -20.91
N GLU A 488 -21.37 1.52 -19.93
CA GLU A 488 -21.47 2.12 -18.60
C GLU A 488 -20.10 2.04 -17.87
N PRO A 489 -19.57 3.17 -17.36
CA PRO A 489 -18.34 3.16 -16.56
C PRO A 489 -18.52 2.39 -15.25
N THR A 490 -17.69 1.37 -15.03
CA THR A 490 -17.73 0.54 -13.82
C THR A 490 -16.35 0.50 -13.14
N GLY A 491 -16.32 0.07 -11.88
CA GLY A 491 -15.06 0.01 -11.13
C GLY A 491 -14.46 1.40 -10.88
N ASP A 492 -13.16 1.53 -11.13
CA ASP A 492 -12.39 2.75 -10.85
C ASP A 492 -12.66 3.86 -11.87
N ASP A 493 -13.07 3.50 -13.10
CA ASP A 493 -13.40 4.45 -14.15
C ASP A 493 -14.79 5.07 -13.89
N ASP A 494 -14.84 6.38 -13.83
CA ASP A 494 -16.04 7.19 -13.67
C ASP A 494 -16.57 7.73 -14.99
N GLY A 495 -15.81 7.62 -16.08
CA GLY A 495 -16.25 8.06 -17.38
C GLY A 495 -15.30 7.63 -18.48
N PHE A 496 -15.74 7.84 -19.72
CA PHE A 496 -14.93 7.56 -20.90
C PHE A 496 -14.76 8.81 -21.74
N ILE A 497 -13.54 9.00 -22.25
CA ILE A 497 -13.24 9.92 -23.33
C ILE A 497 -13.06 9.06 -24.58
N ASN A 498 -14.11 8.99 -25.39
CA ASN A 498 -14.10 8.18 -26.59
C ASN A 498 -13.48 8.95 -27.77
N LEU A 499 -12.26 8.59 -28.15
CA LEU A 499 -11.55 9.09 -29.31
C LEU A 499 -12.02 8.32 -30.55
N ILE A 500 -12.85 8.97 -31.36
CA ILE A 500 -13.46 8.38 -32.55
C ILE A 500 -12.65 8.74 -33.78
N PHE A 501 -12.09 7.72 -34.44
CA PHE A 501 -11.46 7.81 -35.75
C PHE A 501 -12.42 7.25 -36.80
N PRO A 502 -13.28 8.09 -37.41
CA PRO A 502 -14.32 7.63 -38.31
C PRO A 502 -13.73 6.98 -39.57
N LEU A 503 -14.32 5.86 -39.99
CA LEU A 503 -14.09 5.29 -41.33
C LEU A 503 -15.12 5.80 -42.36
N GLU A 504 -16.27 6.27 -41.86
CA GLU A 504 -17.41 6.83 -42.59
C GLU A 504 -17.98 8.02 -41.78
N ASP A 505 -18.81 8.87 -42.39
CA ASP A 505 -19.43 9.99 -41.65
C ASP A 505 -20.52 9.49 -40.70
N ILE A 506 -20.24 9.58 -39.40
CA ILE A 506 -21.09 9.08 -38.31
C ILE A 506 -21.49 10.17 -37.32
N LYS A 507 -21.37 11.46 -37.69
CA LYS A 507 -21.66 12.58 -36.78
C LYS A 507 -23.09 12.57 -36.25
N ASP A 508 -24.07 12.34 -37.12
CA ASP A 508 -25.49 12.27 -36.73
C ASP A 508 -25.77 11.10 -35.76
N CYS A 509 -25.04 10.00 -35.92
CA CYS A 509 -25.14 8.85 -35.02
C CYS A 509 -24.60 9.21 -33.62
N ILE A 510 -23.45 9.90 -33.55
CA ILE A 510 -22.85 10.38 -32.30
C ILE A 510 -23.80 11.32 -31.57
N LEU A 511 -24.41 12.29 -32.27
CA LEU A 511 -25.35 13.24 -31.66
C LEU A 511 -26.56 12.54 -31.04
N LYS A 512 -27.22 11.64 -31.80
CA LYS A 512 -28.38 10.88 -31.32
C LYS A 512 -28.04 9.99 -30.12
N LEU A 513 -26.92 9.26 -30.21
CA LEU A 513 -26.49 8.35 -29.16
C LEU A 513 -26.04 9.09 -27.90
N SER A 514 -25.32 10.21 -28.06
CA SER A 514 -24.91 11.07 -26.95
C SER A 514 -26.12 11.64 -26.19
N ALA A 515 -27.21 11.97 -26.88
CA ALA A 515 -28.46 12.43 -26.27
C ALA A 515 -29.20 11.33 -25.49
N SER A 516 -29.25 10.10 -26.01
CA SER A 516 -30.01 9.01 -25.40
C SER A 516 -29.25 8.21 -24.34
N SER A 517 -27.91 8.25 -24.35
CA SER A 517 -27.07 7.43 -23.46
C SER A 517 -27.23 7.83 -21.99
N GLY A 518 -27.13 9.13 -21.70
CA GLY A 518 -27.08 9.69 -20.34
C GLY A 518 -25.88 9.22 -19.50
N LYS A 519 -24.92 8.49 -20.09
CA LYS A 519 -23.72 7.98 -19.42
C LYS A 519 -22.64 9.04 -19.39
N ALA A 520 -21.64 8.87 -18.51
CA ALA A 520 -20.50 9.77 -18.41
C ALA A 520 -19.48 9.53 -19.54
N ILE A 521 -19.88 9.75 -20.79
CA ILE A 521 -19.06 9.53 -21.97
C ILE A 521 -18.99 10.82 -22.77
N VAL A 522 -17.76 11.28 -23.03
CA VAL A 522 -17.48 12.40 -23.92
C VAL A 522 -16.96 11.84 -25.24
N TYR A 523 -17.56 12.25 -26.34
CA TYR A 523 -17.17 11.81 -27.68
C TYR A 523 -16.29 12.86 -28.35
N ALA A 524 -15.11 12.45 -28.81
CA ALA A 524 -14.15 13.27 -29.54
C ALA A 524 -14.03 12.76 -30.97
N TYR A 525 -14.65 13.46 -31.91
CA TYR A 525 -14.67 13.12 -33.33
C TYR A 525 -13.50 13.79 -34.06
N PHE A 526 -12.58 12.99 -34.61
CA PHE A 526 -11.43 13.51 -35.36
C PHE A 526 -11.82 13.82 -36.82
N ASN A 527 -11.83 15.10 -37.18
CA ASN A 527 -12.10 15.56 -38.56
C ASN A 527 -10.86 15.53 -39.46
N ASP A 528 -9.72 15.97 -38.93
CA ASP A 528 -8.46 16.07 -39.66
C ASP A 528 -7.48 15.05 -39.10
N THR A 529 -7.31 13.96 -39.84
CA THR A 529 -6.48 12.83 -39.46
C THR A 529 -5.23 12.69 -40.33
N GLU A 530 -4.93 13.63 -41.22
CA GLU A 530 -3.88 13.47 -42.23
C GLU A 530 -2.51 13.24 -41.59
N LYS A 531 -2.19 14.01 -40.55
CA LYS A 531 -0.95 13.85 -39.77
C LYS A 531 -0.86 12.48 -39.10
N ILE A 532 -1.98 11.99 -38.56
CA ILE A 532 -2.06 10.70 -37.85
C ILE A 532 -1.84 9.56 -38.85
N VAL A 533 -2.51 9.61 -40.01
CA VAL A 533 -2.32 8.66 -41.11
C VAL A 533 -0.86 8.65 -41.56
N ARG A 534 -0.25 9.84 -41.73
CA ARG A 534 1.14 9.96 -42.17
C ARG A 534 2.11 9.27 -41.20
N HIS A 535 2.04 9.58 -39.91
CA HIS A 535 2.94 8.98 -38.92
C HIS A 535 2.70 7.47 -38.77
N LEU A 536 1.44 7.02 -38.78
CA LEU A 536 1.11 5.60 -38.77
C LEU A 536 1.64 4.88 -40.03
N TYR A 537 1.61 5.54 -41.18
CA TYR A 537 2.13 5.00 -42.43
C TYR A 537 3.65 4.83 -42.40
N GLU A 538 4.38 5.82 -41.88
CA GLU A 538 5.83 5.71 -41.67
C GLU A 538 6.17 4.54 -40.73
N ILE A 539 5.44 4.38 -39.62
CA ILE A 539 5.61 3.25 -38.70
C ILE A 539 5.39 1.91 -39.41
N LYS A 540 4.36 1.79 -40.27
CA LYS A 540 4.10 0.57 -41.03
C LYS A 540 5.19 0.27 -42.07
N LYS A 541 5.72 1.28 -42.75
CA LYS A 541 6.86 1.11 -43.67
C LYS A 541 8.10 0.64 -42.93
N LEU A 542 8.42 1.25 -41.78
CA LEU A 542 9.54 0.84 -40.93
C LEU A 542 9.36 -0.59 -40.39
N GLN A 543 8.14 -0.96 -40.01
CA GLN A 543 7.81 -2.32 -39.59
C GLN A 543 8.03 -3.34 -40.74
N TYR A 544 7.57 -3.01 -41.94
CA TYR A 544 7.80 -3.84 -43.13
C TYR A 544 9.30 -4.08 -43.39
N LEU A 545 10.15 -3.06 -43.21
CA LEU A 545 11.60 -3.20 -43.36
C LEU A 545 12.21 -4.12 -42.31
N LEU A 546 11.77 -4.03 -41.06
CA LEU A 546 12.22 -4.93 -39.99
C LEU A 546 11.88 -6.39 -40.28
N ASP A 547 10.68 -6.63 -40.81
CA ASP A 547 10.15 -7.98 -40.99
C ASP A 547 10.65 -8.63 -42.28
N ASN A 548 10.96 -7.86 -43.33
CA ASN A 548 11.19 -8.40 -44.68
C ASN A 548 12.55 -8.03 -45.30
N VAL A 549 13.23 -6.97 -44.85
CA VAL A 549 14.46 -6.47 -45.51
C VAL A 549 15.69 -6.59 -44.61
N VAL A 550 15.54 -6.34 -43.31
CA VAL A 550 16.65 -6.25 -42.35
C VAL A 550 16.61 -7.41 -41.35
N LEU A 551 16.90 -8.62 -41.85
CA LEU A 551 16.86 -9.85 -41.04
C LEU A 551 18.14 -10.09 -40.22
N GLU A 552 19.33 -9.82 -40.79
CA GLU A 552 20.62 -10.18 -40.17
C GLU A 552 21.51 -8.97 -39.77
N ASP A 553 21.21 -7.76 -40.26
CA ASP A 553 21.99 -6.55 -39.94
C ASP A 553 21.53 -5.91 -38.62
N ARG A 554 22.29 -6.18 -37.55
CA ARG A 554 22.02 -5.65 -36.20
C ARG A 554 22.07 -4.13 -36.11
N ILE A 555 22.90 -3.47 -36.92
CA ILE A 555 23.09 -2.01 -36.88
C ILE A 555 21.89 -1.34 -37.58
N ALA A 556 21.51 -1.83 -38.76
CA ALA A 556 20.33 -1.35 -39.47
C ALA A 556 19.04 -1.60 -38.67
N LYS A 557 18.91 -2.77 -38.02
CA LYS A 557 17.79 -3.07 -37.13
C LYS A 557 17.71 -2.09 -35.95
N GLY A 558 18.84 -1.80 -35.31
CA GLY A 558 18.92 -0.84 -34.21
C GLY A 558 18.53 0.59 -34.65
N GLU A 559 18.86 0.98 -35.88
CA GLU A 559 18.49 2.29 -36.44
C GLU A 559 17.00 2.38 -36.78
N ILE A 560 16.43 1.36 -37.43
CA ILE A 560 15.01 1.34 -37.78
C ILE A 560 14.14 1.35 -36.51
N LEU A 561 14.52 0.60 -35.47
CA LEU A 561 13.80 0.62 -34.18
C LEU A 561 13.83 2.01 -33.51
N LYS A 562 14.92 2.76 -33.65
CA LYS A 562 15.00 4.15 -33.16
C LYS A 562 14.10 5.08 -33.96
N GLN A 563 14.03 4.93 -35.29
CA GLN A 563 13.14 5.72 -36.13
C GLN A 563 11.66 5.38 -35.84
N GLN A 564 11.34 4.11 -35.64
CA GLN A 564 9.99 3.66 -35.31
C GLN A 564 9.53 4.23 -33.95
N SER A 565 10.42 4.25 -32.95
CA SER A 565 10.09 4.82 -31.64
C SER A 565 9.89 6.34 -31.69
N PHE A 566 10.67 7.04 -32.53
CA PHE A 566 10.50 8.46 -32.80
C PHE A 566 9.16 8.77 -33.50
N GLU A 567 8.81 8.05 -34.57
CA GLU A 567 7.53 8.21 -35.26
C GLU A 567 6.35 7.85 -34.34
N ALA A 568 6.48 6.83 -33.49
CA ALA A 568 5.48 6.50 -32.49
C ALA A 568 5.30 7.61 -31.43
N GLN A 569 6.37 8.32 -31.08
CA GLN A 569 6.28 9.50 -30.22
C GLN A 569 5.55 10.65 -30.94
N LEU A 570 5.88 10.95 -32.19
CA LEU A 570 5.20 11.97 -32.98
C LEU A 570 3.72 11.66 -33.18
N LEU A 571 3.36 10.39 -33.42
CA LEU A 571 1.97 9.94 -33.48
C LEU A 571 1.24 10.17 -32.15
N ASN A 572 1.88 9.82 -31.03
CA ASN A 572 1.32 10.08 -29.70
C ASN A 572 1.13 11.58 -29.44
N GLU A 573 2.09 12.42 -29.83
CA GLU A 573 1.99 13.88 -29.73
C GLU A 573 0.91 14.44 -30.65
N ALA A 574 0.73 13.93 -31.86
CA ALA A 574 -0.34 14.33 -32.77
C ALA A 574 -1.73 14.03 -32.17
N ILE A 575 -1.91 12.84 -31.59
CA ILE A 575 -3.18 12.47 -30.93
C ILE A 575 -3.40 13.31 -29.67
N ASN A 576 -2.40 13.44 -28.80
CA ASN A 576 -2.53 14.19 -27.55
C ASN A 576 -2.72 15.70 -27.78
N SER A 577 -2.03 16.28 -28.77
CA SER A 577 -2.19 17.70 -29.09
C SER A 577 -3.60 18.02 -29.59
N CYS A 578 -4.22 17.12 -30.35
CA CYS A 578 -5.63 17.25 -30.75
C CYS A 578 -6.60 17.21 -29.56
N VAL A 579 -6.24 16.47 -28.50
CA VAL A 579 -7.04 16.34 -27.27
C VAL A 579 -6.82 17.52 -26.30
N GLU A 580 -5.61 18.07 -26.24
CA GLU A 580 -5.19 19.06 -25.22
C GLU A 580 -5.15 20.52 -25.71
N MET A 581 -4.97 20.74 -27.02
CA MET A 581 -4.79 22.04 -27.66
C MET A 581 -5.78 22.16 -28.83
N PRO A 582 -6.87 22.91 -28.68
CA PRO A 582 -7.94 22.95 -29.68
C PRO A 582 -7.51 23.70 -30.94
N ASN A 583 -7.17 22.95 -31.99
CA ASN A 583 -6.80 23.48 -33.30
C ASN A 583 -7.95 23.39 -34.32
N GLY A 584 -9.19 23.13 -33.87
CA GLY A 584 -10.36 22.90 -34.74
C GLY A 584 -10.38 21.52 -35.43
N GLN A 585 -9.41 20.65 -35.14
CA GLN A 585 -9.27 19.32 -35.74
C GLN A 585 -10.16 18.24 -35.11
N VAL A 586 -10.69 18.50 -33.91
CA VAL A 586 -11.56 17.57 -33.16
C VAL A 586 -12.84 18.28 -32.73
N GLU A 587 -13.98 17.66 -33.02
CA GLU A 587 -15.30 18.07 -32.53
C GLU A 587 -15.68 17.25 -31.31
N TRP A 588 -16.16 17.93 -30.26
CA TRP A 588 -16.51 17.31 -29.00
C TRP A 588 -18.03 17.26 -28.84
N PHE A 589 -18.57 16.15 -28.35
CA PHE A 589 -20.01 15.96 -28.13
C PHE A 589 -20.30 15.37 -26.75
N PHE A 590 -21.32 15.91 -26.10
CA PHE A 590 -21.85 15.39 -24.84
C PHE A 590 -23.34 15.75 -24.72
N ASN A 591 -24.14 14.80 -24.24
CA ASN A 591 -25.59 14.94 -24.02
C ASN A 591 -26.37 15.49 -25.23
N GLY A 592 -25.99 15.09 -26.45
CA GLY A 592 -26.65 15.53 -27.68
C GLY A 592 -26.27 16.93 -28.17
N GLU A 593 -25.32 17.59 -27.52
CA GLU A 593 -24.85 18.93 -27.88
C GLU A 593 -23.36 18.92 -28.22
N GLN A 594 -22.99 19.73 -29.21
CA GLN A 594 -21.60 19.99 -29.55
C GLN A 594 -20.95 20.91 -28.49
N GLN A 595 -19.83 20.49 -27.95
CA GLN A 595 -19.09 21.17 -26.89
C GLN A 595 -17.90 21.94 -27.48
N ILE A 596 -17.75 23.21 -27.07
CA ILE A 596 -16.66 24.06 -27.54
C ILE A 596 -15.52 24.03 -26.51
N ILE A 597 -14.39 23.46 -26.90
CA ILE A 597 -13.19 23.40 -26.07
C ILE A 597 -12.16 24.33 -26.68
N LYS A 598 -11.67 25.33 -25.93
CA LYS A 598 -10.64 26.29 -26.39
C LYS A 598 -9.31 26.15 -25.66
N SER A 599 -9.31 25.45 -24.55
CA SER A 599 -8.13 25.25 -23.71
C SER A 599 -8.23 23.96 -22.90
N ARG A 600 -7.09 23.52 -22.35
CA ARG A 600 -7.03 22.42 -21.37
C ARG A 600 -7.93 22.66 -20.15
N LYS A 601 -8.13 23.92 -19.76
CA LYS A 601 -9.04 24.30 -18.67
C LYS A 601 -10.50 24.01 -19.05
N ASP A 602 -10.90 24.34 -20.26
CA ASP A 602 -12.26 24.08 -20.76
C ASP A 602 -12.52 22.58 -20.89
N PHE A 603 -11.52 21.81 -21.32
CA PHE A 603 -11.61 20.35 -21.36
C PHE A 603 -11.86 19.75 -19.97
N ASN A 604 -11.07 20.15 -18.96
CA ASN A 604 -11.29 19.67 -17.59
C ASN A 604 -12.63 20.14 -17.00
N LYS A 605 -13.07 21.35 -17.38
CA LYS A 605 -14.38 21.87 -17.02
C LYS A 605 -15.49 21.00 -17.61
N LEU A 606 -15.39 20.61 -18.89
CA LEU A 606 -16.33 19.68 -19.52
C LEU A 606 -16.41 18.36 -18.76
N LEU A 607 -15.27 17.72 -18.44
CA LEU A 607 -15.26 16.48 -17.66
C LEU A 607 -15.95 16.64 -16.29
N SER A 608 -15.75 17.80 -15.64
CA SER A 608 -16.41 18.09 -14.37
C SER A 608 -17.92 18.33 -14.54
N THR A 609 -18.34 19.01 -15.61
CA THR A 609 -19.76 19.19 -15.97
C THR A 609 -20.43 17.85 -16.26
N VAL A 610 -19.75 16.92 -16.93
CA VAL A 610 -20.25 15.56 -17.14
C VAL A 610 -20.53 14.88 -15.81
N CYS A 611 -19.62 14.99 -14.83
CA CYS A 611 -19.87 14.48 -13.48
C CYS A 611 -21.03 15.20 -12.78
N ASP A 612 -21.14 16.52 -12.90
CA ASP A 612 -22.23 17.29 -12.27
C ASP A 612 -23.61 16.89 -12.83
N VAL A 613 -23.70 16.49 -14.11
CA VAL A 613 -24.96 16.05 -14.75
C VAL A 613 -25.26 14.57 -14.47
N VAL A 614 -24.28 13.68 -14.66
CA VAL A 614 -24.48 12.23 -14.57
C VAL A 614 -24.46 11.73 -13.12
N TYR A 615 -23.68 12.38 -12.26
CA TYR A 615 -23.48 12.00 -10.85
C TYR A 615 -23.96 13.07 -9.88
N ASN A 616 -25.10 13.69 -10.19
CA ASN A 616 -25.69 14.81 -9.47
C ASN A 616 -26.05 14.50 -8.00
N GLU A 617 -26.24 13.23 -7.64
CA GLU A 617 -26.58 12.80 -6.27
C GLU A 617 -25.36 12.38 -5.43
N THR A 618 -24.14 12.56 -5.95
CA THR A 618 -22.89 12.23 -5.22
C THR A 618 -22.80 13.03 -3.92
N PRO A 619 -22.64 12.38 -2.75
CA PRO A 619 -22.46 13.06 -1.47
C PRO A 619 -21.12 13.79 -1.39
N ILE A 620 -21.04 14.79 -0.51
CA ILE A 620 -19.82 15.57 -0.30
C ILE A 620 -18.99 14.92 0.82
N ILE A 621 -17.91 14.22 0.44
CA ILE A 621 -17.01 13.50 1.35
C ILE A 621 -15.56 13.90 1.06
N ARG A 622 -15.07 14.93 1.75
CA ARG A 622 -13.72 15.48 1.56
C ARG A 622 -12.68 14.75 2.42
N ASN A 623 -12.48 13.46 2.14
CA ASN A 623 -11.48 12.65 2.83
C ASN A 623 -10.87 11.58 1.89
N GLU A 624 -9.67 11.86 1.41
CA GLU A 624 -8.95 11.02 0.44
C GLU A 624 -8.45 9.68 1.00
N LEU A 625 -8.46 9.52 2.34
CA LEU A 625 -7.99 8.29 2.98
C LEU A 625 -8.85 7.10 2.55
N PHE A 626 -10.18 7.29 2.49
CA PHE A 626 -11.14 6.25 2.16
C PHE A 626 -12.05 6.56 0.95
N ASN A 627 -12.17 7.82 0.51
CA ASN A 627 -12.94 8.17 -0.69
C ASN A 627 -12.18 7.82 -1.98
N LYS A 628 -11.94 6.52 -2.21
CA LYS A 628 -11.24 5.96 -3.36
C LYS A 628 -11.60 4.50 -3.56
N GLN A 629 -11.32 3.96 -4.75
CA GLN A 629 -11.74 2.60 -5.09
C GLN A 629 -11.01 1.53 -4.27
N LYS A 630 -9.71 1.72 -3.99
CA LYS A 630 -8.91 0.79 -3.18
C LYS A 630 -8.26 1.53 -2.02
N ILE A 631 -8.60 1.13 -0.80
CA ILE A 631 -8.01 1.67 0.43
C ILE A 631 -6.68 0.98 0.75
N SER A 632 -5.79 1.67 1.50
CA SER A 632 -4.53 1.07 1.95
C SER A 632 -4.76 0.12 3.12
N SER A 633 -3.78 -0.74 3.42
CA SER A 633 -3.85 -1.66 4.57
C SER A 633 -4.05 -0.92 5.89
N ALA A 634 -3.37 0.22 6.08
CA ALA A 634 -3.53 1.07 7.25
C ALA A 634 -4.97 1.62 7.40
N ILE A 635 -5.60 2.05 6.30
CA ILE A 635 -6.99 2.53 6.33
C ILE A 635 -7.99 1.38 6.47
N SER A 636 -7.67 0.20 5.95
CA SER A 636 -8.47 -1.00 6.20
C SER A 636 -8.48 -1.39 7.68
N LEU A 637 -7.36 -1.23 8.39
CA LEU A 637 -7.30 -1.41 9.84
C LEU A 637 -8.07 -0.31 10.58
N ALA A 638 -7.88 0.95 10.18
CA ALA A 638 -8.63 2.08 10.74
C ALA A 638 -10.14 1.93 10.60
N ARG A 639 -10.62 1.33 9.51
CA ARG A 639 -12.04 0.97 9.34
C ARG A 639 -12.50 0.01 10.42
N VAL A 640 -11.74 -1.07 10.66
CA VAL A 640 -12.08 -2.07 11.68
C VAL A 640 -12.11 -1.40 13.06
N ASN A 641 -11.07 -0.65 13.41
CA ASN A 641 -11.00 0.07 14.69
C ASN A 641 -12.17 1.06 14.86
N LEU A 642 -12.55 1.78 13.80
CA LEU A 642 -13.67 2.72 13.83
C LEU A 642 -15.01 2.01 14.05
N LEU A 643 -15.24 0.89 13.35
CA LEU A 643 -16.48 0.12 13.49
C LEU A 643 -16.56 -0.58 14.85
N ASP A 644 -15.43 -1.05 15.39
CA ASP A 644 -15.35 -1.60 16.75
C ASP A 644 -15.68 -0.51 17.78
N ALA A 645 -15.06 0.68 17.66
CA ALA A 645 -15.37 1.81 18.55
C ALA A 645 -16.84 2.26 18.45
N MET A 646 -17.45 2.19 17.26
CA MET A 646 -18.89 2.45 17.09
C MET A 646 -19.75 1.40 17.81
N ILE A 647 -19.36 0.12 17.83
CA ILE A 647 -20.12 -0.91 18.54
C ILE A 647 -20.00 -0.70 20.06
N GLU A 648 -18.79 -0.42 20.56
CA GLU A 648 -18.48 -0.43 22.00
C GLU A 648 -18.76 0.91 22.69
N HIS A 649 -18.56 2.04 22.01
CA HIS A 649 -18.49 3.38 22.62
C HIS A 649 -19.39 4.44 21.95
N TRP A 650 -20.45 4.05 21.22
CA TRP A 650 -21.32 5.03 20.55
C TRP A 650 -22.08 5.98 21.49
N GLN A 651 -22.17 5.66 22.78
CA GLN A 651 -22.79 6.50 23.81
C GLN A 651 -21.79 7.46 24.48
N GLU A 652 -20.53 7.45 24.05
CA GLU A 652 -19.47 8.28 24.59
C GLU A 652 -19.09 9.38 23.60
N GLU A 653 -18.67 10.54 24.10
CA GLU A 653 -18.14 11.61 23.26
C GLU A 653 -16.98 11.08 22.40
N ASP A 654 -16.99 11.43 21.10
CA ASP A 654 -15.95 11.03 20.16
C ASP A 654 -15.62 9.52 20.17
N PHE A 655 -16.59 8.65 20.48
CA PHE A 655 -16.40 7.19 20.62
C PHE A 655 -15.28 6.80 21.60
N GLY A 656 -15.05 7.63 22.62
CA GLY A 656 -13.98 7.40 23.61
C GLY A 656 -12.57 7.63 23.07
N PHE A 657 -12.40 8.20 21.87
CA PHE A 657 -11.08 8.47 21.31
C PHE A 657 -10.30 9.48 22.16
N SER A 658 -9.01 9.20 22.38
CA SER A 658 -8.12 10.09 23.13
C SER A 658 -8.08 11.50 22.52
N PRO A 659 -8.22 12.58 23.33
CA PRO A 659 -8.22 13.95 22.84
C PRO A 659 -6.86 14.37 22.26
N THR A 660 -5.77 13.75 22.70
CA THR A 660 -4.39 14.09 22.31
C THR A 660 -3.86 13.28 21.13
N GLN A 661 -4.47 12.14 20.81
CA GLN A 661 -4.05 11.27 19.70
C GLN A 661 -4.97 11.43 18.49
N TYR A 662 -4.41 11.45 17.28
CA TYR A 662 -5.14 11.59 16.03
C TYR A 662 -4.85 10.42 15.08
N PRO A 663 -5.26 9.18 15.44
CA PRO A 663 -5.13 8.05 14.55
C PRO A 663 -6.06 8.20 13.32
N PRO A 664 -5.83 7.45 12.23
CA PRO A 664 -6.63 7.58 11.00
C PRO A 664 -8.14 7.39 11.22
N GLU A 665 -8.55 6.47 12.09
CA GLU A 665 -9.95 6.22 12.46
C GLU A 665 -10.64 7.44 13.06
N ARG A 666 -9.95 8.23 13.88
CA ARG A 666 -10.47 9.48 14.45
C ARG A 666 -10.73 10.52 13.37
N THR A 667 -9.85 10.59 12.36
CA THR A 667 -10.02 11.50 11.21
C THR A 667 -11.22 11.11 10.35
N ILE A 668 -11.42 9.81 10.15
CA ILE A 668 -12.58 9.27 9.42
C ILE A 668 -13.87 9.49 10.22
N TYR A 669 -13.83 9.26 11.54
CA TYR A 669 -14.93 9.56 12.46
C TYR A 669 -15.36 11.03 12.35
N ASN A 670 -14.41 11.97 12.40
CA ASN A 670 -14.71 13.40 12.29
C ASN A 670 -15.42 13.73 10.96
N THR A 671 -15.06 13.02 9.89
CA THR A 671 -15.67 13.21 8.57
C THR A 671 -17.08 12.60 8.49
N LEU A 672 -17.24 11.32 8.84
CA LEU A 672 -18.49 10.58 8.61
C LEU A 672 -19.53 10.76 9.72
N PHE A 673 -19.12 11.01 10.96
CA PHE A 673 -20.01 11.08 12.12
C PHE A 673 -20.16 12.49 12.67
N LYS A 674 -19.04 13.13 13.05
CA LYS A 674 -19.07 14.44 13.72
C LYS A 674 -19.54 15.55 12.79
N SER A 675 -18.98 15.64 11.57
CA SER A 675 -19.35 16.69 10.62
C SER A 675 -20.72 16.48 9.95
N SER A 676 -21.20 15.24 9.89
CA SER A 676 -22.52 14.90 9.36
C SER A 676 -23.64 15.10 10.39
N GLY A 677 -23.29 15.13 11.68
CA GLY A 677 -24.23 15.14 12.80
C GLY A 677 -24.83 13.77 13.09
N ILE A 678 -24.35 12.68 12.48
CA ILE A 678 -24.82 11.32 12.77
C ILE A 678 -24.57 10.98 14.24
N HIS A 679 -23.39 11.33 14.78
CA HIS A 679 -23.08 11.19 16.20
C HIS A 679 -23.18 12.56 16.88
N ARG A 680 -24.09 12.69 17.84
CA ARG A 680 -24.46 13.97 18.47
C ARG A 680 -25.08 13.77 19.84
N GLN A 681 -25.20 14.84 20.61
CA GLN A 681 -26.03 14.86 21.81
C GLN A 681 -27.51 15.10 21.46
N ASN A 682 -28.41 14.40 22.14
CA ASN A 682 -29.84 14.67 22.12
C ASN A 682 -30.19 15.85 23.07
N GLU A 683 -31.49 16.19 23.18
CA GLU A 683 -31.96 17.28 24.05
C GLU A 683 -31.64 17.05 25.54
N ASP A 684 -31.51 15.79 25.97
CA ASP A 684 -31.16 15.39 27.33
C ASP A 684 -29.64 15.34 27.59
N GLY A 685 -28.82 15.71 26.60
CA GLY A 685 -27.35 15.68 26.69
C GLY A 685 -26.71 14.29 26.54
N LEU A 686 -27.50 13.27 26.19
CA LEU A 686 -27.02 11.91 25.93
C LEU A 686 -26.50 11.78 24.50
N TRP A 687 -25.37 11.09 24.32
CA TRP A 687 -24.82 10.81 22.99
C TRP A 687 -25.63 9.73 22.28
N ILE A 688 -26.02 10.02 21.04
CA ILE A 688 -26.83 9.17 20.20
C ILE A 688 -26.25 9.06 18.79
N LEU A 689 -26.61 7.98 18.11
CA LEU A 689 -26.46 7.84 16.67
C LEU A 689 -27.83 8.04 16.00
N GLY A 690 -27.87 8.89 14.97
CA GLY A 690 -29.09 9.15 14.21
C GLY A 690 -28.80 9.50 12.76
N GLU A 691 -29.84 9.94 12.06
CA GLU A 691 -29.69 10.42 10.68
C GLU A 691 -28.80 11.66 10.58
N PRO A 692 -28.11 11.86 9.44
CA PRO A 692 -27.31 13.06 9.21
C PRO A 692 -28.21 14.30 9.26
N ILE A 693 -27.71 15.36 9.89
CA ILE A 693 -28.39 16.67 9.97
C ILE A 693 -27.85 17.61 8.89
N THR A 694 -26.61 17.39 8.44
CA THR A 694 -26.01 18.21 7.39
C THR A 694 -26.28 17.63 6.00
N PRO A 695 -26.40 18.49 4.96
CA PRO A 695 -26.81 18.05 3.62
C PRO A 695 -25.80 17.12 2.95
N ASN A 696 -24.54 17.09 3.42
CA ASN A 696 -23.43 16.39 2.75
C ASN A 696 -23.66 14.89 2.54
N LEU A 697 -24.34 14.21 3.48
CA LEU A 697 -24.62 12.78 3.44
C LEU A 697 -26.12 12.47 3.28
N GLN A 698 -26.96 13.49 3.11
CA GLN A 698 -28.42 13.34 3.07
C GLN A 698 -28.88 12.52 1.87
N SER A 699 -28.28 12.74 0.68
CA SER A 699 -28.63 11.99 -0.54
C SER A 699 -28.38 10.49 -0.35
N LEU A 700 -27.28 10.15 0.30
CA LEU A 700 -26.87 8.79 0.60
C LEU A 700 -27.76 8.15 1.68
N TRP A 701 -28.14 8.89 2.71
CA TRP A 701 -29.07 8.43 3.73
C TRP A 701 -30.48 8.17 3.16
N THR A 702 -30.94 9.06 2.28
CA THR A 702 -32.27 8.98 1.66
C THR A 702 -32.39 7.73 0.80
N VAL A 703 -31.42 7.46 -0.11
CA VAL A 703 -31.47 6.26 -0.95
C VAL A 703 -31.39 4.95 -0.16
N CYS A 704 -30.61 4.93 0.92
CA CYS A 704 -30.55 3.76 1.80
C CYS A 704 -31.88 3.59 2.58
N SER A 705 -32.51 4.68 3.02
CA SER A 705 -33.80 4.66 3.72
C SER A 705 -34.94 4.24 2.78
N ASP A 706 -34.96 4.72 1.54
CA ASP A 706 -35.91 4.31 0.51
C ASP A 706 -35.77 2.83 0.15
N PHE A 707 -34.54 2.32 0.12
CA PHE A 707 -34.27 0.90 -0.08
C PHE A 707 -34.83 0.05 1.06
N LEU A 708 -34.66 0.49 2.32
CA LEU A 708 -35.28 -0.17 3.47
C LEU A 708 -36.81 -0.13 3.39
N ALA A 709 -37.40 1.02 3.11
CA ALA A 709 -38.86 1.17 3.03
C ALA A 709 -39.49 0.27 1.95
N LYS A 710 -38.81 0.05 0.82
CA LYS A 710 -39.27 -0.90 -0.22
C LYS A 710 -39.14 -2.36 0.19
N SER A 711 -38.34 -2.68 1.21
CA SER A 711 -38.09 -4.05 1.67
C SER A 711 -39.12 -4.56 2.70
N THR A 712 -40.15 -3.77 3.04
CA THR A 712 -41.18 -4.15 4.01
C THR A 712 -41.98 -5.38 3.56
N GLU A 713 -42.42 -5.40 2.29
CA GLU A 713 -43.18 -6.53 1.73
C GLU A 713 -42.29 -7.75 1.42
N LYS A 714 -41.07 -7.50 0.94
CA LYS A 714 -40.16 -8.55 0.47
C LYS A 714 -38.70 -8.24 0.82
N ALA A 715 -37.99 -9.27 1.26
CA ALA A 715 -36.55 -9.19 1.51
C ALA A 715 -35.76 -8.88 0.23
N PHE A 716 -34.80 -7.95 0.33
CA PHE A 716 -33.88 -7.59 -0.76
C PHE A 716 -32.42 -7.90 -0.41
N LYS A 717 -31.59 -8.14 -1.42
CA LYS A 717 -30.16 -8.39 -1.22
C LYS A 717 -29.43 -7.08 -0.97
N LEU A 718 -28.51 -7.06 0.00
CA LEU A 718 -27.66 -5.88 0.23
C LEU A 718 -26.74 -5.57 -0.97
N SER A 719 -26.43 -6.57 -1.80
CA SER A 719 -25.68 -6.36 -3.04
C SER A 719 -26.44 -5.49 -4.06
N ASP A 720 -27.78 -5.49 -4.04
CA ASP A 720 -28.59 -4.61 -4.91
C ASP A 720 -28.52 -3.15 -4.46
N LEU A 721 -28.49 -2.90 -3.14
CA LEU A 721 -28.24 -1.56 -2.59
C LEU A 721 -26.84 -1.08 -2.98
N VAL A 722 -25.80 -1.90 -2.75
CA VAL A 722 -24.43 -1.55 -3.13
C VAL A 722 -24.29 -1.31 -4.64
N LYS A 723 -24.99 -2.10 -5.48
CA LYS A 723 -25.03 -1.87 -6.92
C LYS A 723 -25.66 -0.51 -7.25
N THR A 724 -26.75 -0.13 -6.60
CA THR A 724 -27.39 1.19 -6.77
C THR A 724 -26.42 2.32 -6.41
N LEU A 725 -25.71 2.20 -5.28
CA LEU A 725 -24.74 3.20 -4.83
C LEU A 725 -23.51 3.33 -5.75
N LYS A 726 -23.08 2.24 -6.40
CA LYS A 726 -21.96 2.23 -7.34
C LYS A 726 -22.27 2.79 -8.72
N MET A 727 -23.55 2.98 -9.03
CA MET A 727 -24.02 3.40 -10.35
C MET A 727 -24.48 4.86 -10.30
N ARG A 728 -24.72 5.47 -11.47
CA ARG A 728 -25.40 6.76 -11.56
C ARG A 728 -26.76 6.70 -10.84
N PRO A 729 -27.20 7.76 -10.13
CA PRO A 729 -26.58 9.09 -10.05
C PRO A 729 -25.52 9.29 -8.96
N TYR A 730 -25.06 8.24 -8.25
CA TYR A 730 -24.13 8.38 -7.11
C TYR A 730 -22.68 8.07 -7.45
N LYS A 731 -22.46 6.93 -8.12
CA LYS A 731 -21.13 6.41 -8.51
C LYS A 731 -20.14 6.45 -7.34
N LEU A 732 -20.52 5.89 -6.20
CA LEU A 732 -19.63 5.84 -5.03
C LEU A 732 -18.46 4.88 -5.22
N LYS A 733 -17.31 5.27 -4.67
CA LYS A 733 -16.12 4.41 -4.62
C LYS A 733 -16.29 3.32 -3.56
N GLN A 734 -15.72 2.14 -3.80
CA GLN A 734 -15.83 1.00 -2.87
C GLN A 734 -15.36 1.37 -1.45
N GLY A 735 -14.29 2.16 -1.32
CA GLY A 735 -13.79 2.60 -0.03
C GLY A 735 -14.79 3.42 0.79
N VAL A 736 -15.74 4.13 0.17
CA VAL A 736 -16.82 4.82 0.91
C VAL A 736 -17.88 3.82 1.35
N ILE A 737 -18.29 2.93 0.44
CA ILE A 737 -19.33 1.92 0.68
C ILE A 737 -18.95 0.99 1.84
N ASP A 738 -17.67 0.59 1.90
CA ASP A 738 -17.13 -0.28 2.93
C ASP A 738 -17.26 0.29 4.36
N PHE A 739 -17.30 1.62 4.50
CA PHE A 739 -17.56 2.28 5.79
C PHE A 739 -19.04 2.55 5.94
N TRP A 740 -19.67 3.13 4.91
CA TRP A 740 -21.03 3.61 4.99
C TRP A 740 -22.06 2.52 5.24
N LEU A 741 -21.96 1.37 4.56
CA LEU A 741 -22.95 0.31 4.69
C LEU A 741 -23.02 -0.25 6.13
N PRO A 742 -21.89 -0.63 6.78
CA PRO A 742 -21.89 -0.97 8.21
C PRO A 742 -22.49 0.09 9.11
N ILE A 743 -22.15 1.37 8.89
CA ILE A 743 -22.66 2.49 9.68
C ILE A 743 -24.17 2.59 9.55
N PHE A 744 -24.69 2.65 8.32
CA PHE A 744 -26.13 2.74 8.07
C PHE A 744 -26.89 1.57 8.70
N LEU A 745 -26.39 0.34 8.53
CA LEU A 745 -27.00 -0.85 9.12
C LEU A 745 -26.99 -0.81 10.65
N PHE A 746 -25.91 -0.34 11.27
CA PHE A 746 -25.82 -0.25 12.73
C PHE A 746 -26.77 0.82 13.30
N VAL A 747 -26.84 1.99 12.66
CA VAL A 747 -27.71 3.08 13.13
C VAL A 747 -29.19 2.71 12.97
N ARG A 748 -29.57 2.04 11.88
CA ARG A 748 -30.96 1.61 11.61
C ARG A 748 -31.28 0.18 12.04
N GLN A 749 -30.41 -0.47 12.83
CA GLN A 749 -30.48 -1.90 13.14
C GLN A 749 -31.79 -2.38 13.80
N GLN A 750 -32.55 -1.45 14.39
CA GLN A 750 -33.81 -1.73 15.04
C GLN A 750 -35.00 -1.68 14.06
N GLU A 751 -34.81 -1.22 12.83
CA GLU A 751 -35.88 -1.01 11.83
C GLU A 751 -36.02 -2.15 10.82
N PHE A 752 -35.09 -3.11 10.82
CA PHE A 752 -35.09 -4.22 9.87
C PHE A 752 -34.59 -5.53 10.48
N ALA A 753 -34.99 -6.63 9.85
CA ALA A 753 -34.37 -7.93 10.00
C ALA A 753 -33.27 -8.13 8.96
N LEU A 754 -32.09 -8.55 9.41
CA LEU A 754 -30.95 -8.92 8.57
C LEU A 754 -30.77 -10.43 8.59
N TYR A 755 -30.55 -11.02 7.42
CA TYR A 755 -30.35 -12.45 7.26
C TYR A 755 -29.03 -12.73 6.57
N ASN A 756 -28.33 -13.77 7.02
CA ASN A 756 -27.17 -14.37 6.35
C ASN A 756 -27.60 -15.74 5.81
N GLY A 757 -27.87 -15.82 4.51
CA GLY A 757 -28.56 -16.97 3.91
C GLY A 757 -29.98 -17.10 4.46
N GLU A 758 -30.26 -18.17 5.21
CA GLU A 758 -31.54 -18.39 5.89
C GLU A 758 -31.52 -18.04 7.38
N THR A 759 -30.36 -17.65 7.92
CA THR A 759 -30.17 -17.43 9.35
C THR A 759 -30.37 -15.97 9.73
N PHE A 760 -31.22 -15.70 10.71
CA PHE A 760 -31.41 -14.35 11.26
C PHE A 760 -30.19 -13.87 12.04
N VAL A 761 -29.78 -12.63 11.79
CA VAL A 761 -28.68 -11.96 12.49
C VAL A 761 -29.23 -11.24 13.71
N LEU A 762 -28.95 -11.78 14.90
CA LEU A 762 -29.49 -11.28 16.17
C LEU A 762 -28.95 -9.91 16.57
N ASN A 763 -27.63 -9.75 16.47
CA ASN A 763 -26.91 -8.55 16.84
C ASN A 763 -25.85 -8.25 15.78
N ILE A 764 -25.63 -6.96 15.53
CA ILE A 764 -24.53 -6.48 14.70
C ILE A 764 -23.27 -6.46 15.55
N ASN A 765 -22.28 -7.26 15.18
CA ASN A 765 -20.99 -7.36 15.86
C ASN A 765 -19.83 -7.28 14.85
N LYS A 766 -18.60 -7.30 15.36
CA LYS A 766 -17.38 -7.24 14.55
C LYS A 766 -17.32 -8.34 13.48
N GLU A 767 -17.63 -9.59 13.85
CA GLU A 767 -17.61 -10.74 12.93
C GLU A 767 -18.57 -10.56 11.76
N LEU A 768 -19.76 -10.00 12.01
CA LEU A 768 -20.74 -9.69 10.98
C LEU A 768 -20.19 -8.67 9.97
N PHE A 769 -19.53 -7.60 10.43
CA PHE A 769 -18.95 -6.60 9.52
C PHE A 769 -17.85 -7.21 8.64
N GLU A 770 -17.02 -8.10 9.17
CA GLU A 770 -16.04 -8.84 8.37
C GLU A 770 -16.71 -9.76 7.33
N LEU A 771 -17.79 -10.44 7.71
CA LEU A 771 -18.57 -11.29 6.80
C LEU A 771 -19.27 -10.47 5.71
N LEU A 772 -19.87 -9.33 6.06
CA LEU A 772 -20.50 -8.41 5.10
C LEU A 772 -19.54 -7.98 4.01
N GLN A 773 -18.27 -7.73 4.35
CA GLN A 773 -17.26 -7.37 3.36
C GLN A 773 -16.92 -8.53 2.41
N LYS A 774 -16.79 -9.75 2.94
CA LYS A 774 -16.34 -10.92 2.16
C LYS A 774 -17.48 -11.59 1.36
N ARG A 775 -18.70 -11.56 1.89
CA ARG A 775 -19.85 -12.34 1.41
C ARG A 775 -21.14 -11.53 1.34
N LEU A 776 -21.07 -10.29 0.86
CA LEU A 776 -22.23 -9.39 0.76
C LEU A 776 -23.45 -10.01 0.04
N ASN A 777 -23.22 -10.87 -0.96
CA ASN A 777 -24.29 -11.50 -1.75
C ASN A 777 -25.17 -12.47 -0.95
N ASP A 778 -24.68 -12.95 0.21
CA ASP A 778 -25.40 -13.87 1.08
C ASP A 778 -26.38 -13.13 2.00
N PHE A 779 -26.27 -11.79 2.08
CA PHE A 779 -27.07 -10.99 3.00
C PHE A 779 -28.34 -10.44 2.37
N THR A 780 -29.46 -10.62 3.07
CA THR A 780 -30.75 -10.01 2.73
C THR A 780 -31.32 -9.22 3.90
N ILE A 781 -32.09 -8.19 3.57
CA ILE A 781 -32.70 -7.27 4.53
C ILE A 781 -34.20 -7.14 4.27
N LYS A 782 -34.98 -7.10 5.34
CA LYS A 782 -36.43 -6.90 5.33
C LYS A 782 -36.82 -5.94 6.43
N ALA A 783 -37.40 -4.78 6.09
CA ALA A 783 -37.87 -3.82 7.08
C ALA A 783 -39.05 -4.40 7.89
N PHE A 784 -39.17 -3.97 9.14
CA PHE A 784 -40.28 -4.39 9.99
C PHE A 784 -41.56 -3.66 9.62
N ASP A 785 -42.64 -4.41 9.40
CA ASP A 785 -43.98 -3.84 9.32
C ASP A 785 -44.59 -3.77 10.72
N VAL A 786 -44.57 -2.58 11.30
CA VAL A 786 -45.14 -2.32 12.63
C VAL A 786 -46.66 -2.08 12.54
N ASN A 787 -47.18 -1.81 11.34
CA ASN A 787 -48.59 -1.54 11.11
C ASN A 787 -49.37 -2.85 11.05
N GLY A 788 -49.94 -3.26 12.20
CA GLY A 788 -50.75 -4.48 12.32
C GLY A 788 -50.40 -5.36 13.52
N ILE A 789 -49.36 -5.00 14.27
CA ILE A 789 -48.97 -5.70 15.49
C ILE A 789 -49.98 -5.43 16.61
N LYS A 790 -50.50 -6.48 17.25
CA LYS A 790 -51.45 -6.36 18.36
C LYS A 790 -50.74 -5.86 19.63
N LEU A 791 -51.09 -4.64 20.04
CA LEU A 791 -50.49 -3.93 21.20
C LEU A 791 -50.58 -4.71 22.52
N GLU A 792 -51.67 -5.45 22.71
CA GLU A 792 -51.88 -6.27 23.92
C GLU A 792 -50.88 -7.42 24.03
N LEU A 793 -50.66 -8.18 22.93
CA LEU A 793 -49.71 -9.29 22.90
C LEU A 793 -48.27 -8.78 23.10
N PHE A 794 -47.92 -7.68 22.45
CA PHE A 794 -46.62 -7.03 22.61
C PHE A 794 -46.35 -6.59 24.06
N ASN A 795 -47.32 -5.96 24.71
CA ASN A 795 -47.20 -5.54 26.10
C ASN A 795 -47.10 -6.72 27.08
N LYS A 796 -47.63 -7.90 26.75
CA LYS A 796 -47.44 -9.12 27.56
C LYS A 796 -46.02 -9.65 27.53
N TYR A 797 -45.34 -9.60 26.38
CA TYR A 797 -43.92 -9.92 26.32
C TYR A 797 -43.07 -8.93 27.12
N ARG A 798 -43.41 -7.64 27.11
CA ARG A 798 -42.74 -6.63 27.95
C ARG A 798 -42.99 -6.86 29.44
N GLU A 799 -44.21 -7.23 29.81
CA GLU A 799 -44.57 -7.60 31.19
C GLU A 799 -43.74 -8.80 31.68
N PHE A 800 -43.54 -9.83 30.83
CA PHE A 800 -42.64 -10.95 31.16
C PHE A 800 -41.19 -10.52 31.36
N LEU A 801 -40.70 -9.57 30.56
CA LEU A 801 -39.35 -9.03 30.65
C LEU A 801 -39.17 -7.94 31.72
N ASN A 802 -40.20 -7.67 32.54
CA ASN A 802 -40.24 -6.57 33.51
C ASN A 802 -39.93 -5.19 32.89
N LYS A 803 -40.42 -4.95 31.66
CA LYS A 803 -40.31 -3.68 30.94
C LYS A 803 -41.63 -2.90 31.02
N GLU A 804 -41.54 -1.57 30.98
CA GLU A 804 -42.72 -0.69 30.97
C GLU A 804 -43.65 -0.97 29.77
N ARG A 805 -44.96 -0.84 29.99
CA ARG A 805 -45.96 -0.95 28.92
C ARG A 805 -45.79 0.21 27.94
N GLY A 806 -45.85 -0.06 26.65
CA GLY A 806 -45.83 0.97 25.60
C GLY A 806 -47.23 1.29 25.11
N GLU A 807 -47.53 2.57 24.89
CA GLU A 807 -48.77 3.04 24.24
C GLU A 807 -48.72 2.91 22.71
N THR A 808 -47.52 2.85 22.13
CA THR A 808 -47.27 2.63 20.70
C THR A 808 -46.12 1.65 20.49
N ILE A 809 -46.24 0.77 19.50
CA ILE A 809 -45.15 -0.12 19.10
C ILE A 809 -44.25 0.64 18.13
N THR A 810 -42.95 0.64 18.40
CA THR A 810 -41.92 1.12 17.49
C THR A 810 -41.01 -0.04 17.16
N SER A 811 -40.28 0.02 16.05
CA SER A 811 -39.34 -1.03 15.68
C SER A 811 -38.28 -1.25 16.78
N ASN A 812 -37.88 -0.18 17.47
CA ASN A 812 -36.99 -0.21 18.63
C ASN A 812 -37.60 -1.01 19.79
N SER A 813 -38.83 -0.69 20.19
CA SER A 813 -39.48 -1.40 21.29
C SER A 813 -39.78 -2.87 20.95
N LEU A 814 -40.05 -3.17 19.67
CA LEU A 814 -40.23 -4.53 19.16
C LEU A 814 -38.96 -5.37 19.29
N MET A 815 -37.84 -4.88 18.77
CA MET A 815 -36.57 -5.63 18.80
C MET A 815 -36.01 -5.78 20.22
N ASP A 816 -36.17 -4.76 21.06
CA ASP A 816 -35.82 -4.83 22.48
C ASP A 816 -36.62 -5.89 23.25
N THR A 817 -37.78 -6.29 22.72
CA THR A 817 -38.65 -7.31 23.30
C THR A 817 -38.32 -8.70 22.76
N ILE A 818 -37.96 -8.81 21.47
CA ILE A 818 -37.68 -10.09 20.79
C ILE A 818 -36.27 -10.62 21.14
N ARG A 819 -35.24 -9.78 21.11
CA ARG A 819 -33.82 -10.19 21.29
C ARG A 819 -33.57 -11.02 22.57
N PRO A 820 -34.13 -10.68 23.76
CA PRO A 820 -33.91 -11.44 24.98
C PRO A 820 -34.28 -12.93 24.89
N PHE A 821 -35.32 -13.28 24.13
CA PHE A 821 -35.75 -14.67 24.00
C PHE A 821 -34.83 -15.51 23.13
N PHE A 822 -34.30 -14.93 22.04
CA PHE A 822 -33.29 -15.61 21.23
C PHE A 822 -31.95 -15.72 21.96
N ASN A 823 -31.57 -14.70 22.75
CA ASN A 823 -30.39 -14.78 23.62
C ASN A 823 -30.57 -15.89 24.68
N PHE A 824 -31.76 -16.00 25.26
CA PHE A 824 -32.11 -17.10 26.16
C PHE A 824 -31.96 -18.46 25.48
N TYR A 825 -32.56 -18.67 24.30
CA TYR A 825 -32.42 -19.92 23.55
C TYR A 825 -30.96 -20.25 23.21
N ASN A 826 -30.18 -19.26 22.77
CA ASN A 826 -28.76 -19.47 22.47
C ASN A 826 -27.95 -19.86 23.70
N GLY A 827 -28.29 -19.31 24.88
CA GLY A 827 -27.68 -19.63 26.16
C GLY A 827 -28.02 -21.03 26.71
N LEU A 828 -29.02 -21.72 26.16
CA LEU A 828 -29.36 -23.08 26.59
C LEU A 828 -28.25 -24.08 26.27
N ASN A 829 -28.05 -25.05 27.19
CA ASN A 829 -27.15 -26.19 26.98
C ASN A 829 -27.68 -27.11 25.86
N LYS A 830 -26.81 -28.02 25.37
CA LYS A 830 -27.15 -28.90 24.24
C LYS A 830 -28.32 -29.85 24.54
N TYR A 831 -28.47 -30.26 25.79
CA TYR A 831 -29.53 -31.17 26.22
C TYR A 831 -30.90 -30.49 26.15
N ALA A 832 -31.02 -29.29 26.72
CA ALA A 832 -32.24 -28.47 26.68
C ALA A 832 -32.69 -28.16 25.23
N LYS A 833 -31.74 -28.00 24.31
CA LYS A 833 -32.00 -27.77 22.89
C LYS A 833 -32.58 -28.97 22.15
N THR A 834 -32.41 -30.19 22.66
CA THR A 834 -32.72 -31.44 21.91
C THR A 834 -33.75 -32.33 22.58
N THR A 835 -33.86 -32.32 23.91
CA THR A 835 -34.76 -33.21 24.66
C THR A 835 -36.24 -32.96 24.34
N ARG A 836 -37.07 -33.99 24.47
CA ARG A 836 -38.53 -33.96 24.42
C ARG A 836 -39.15 -34.35 25.77
N LYS A 837 -38.31 -34.62 26.78
CA LYS A 837 -38.73 -34.96 28.15
C LYS A 837 -39.04 -33.71 28.94
N PHE A 838 -40.20 -33.14 28.63
CA PHE A 838 -40.82 -32.04 29.35
C PHE A 838 -42.13 -32.54 29.98
N ASP A 839 -42.46 -32.04 31.16
CA ASP A 839 -43.75 -32.19 31.83
C ASP A 839 -44.86 -31.56 30.98
N TYR A 840 -44.56 -30.50 30.23
CA TYR A 840 -45.50 -29.81 29.35
C TYR A 840 -45.05 -29.82 27.87
N ASP A 841 -45.86 -30.42 26.98
CA ASP A 841 -45.61 -30.46 25.52
C ASP A 841 -45.45 -29.06 24.89
N VAL A 842 -46.09 -28.06 25.50
CA VAL A 842 -46.05 -26.65 25.11
C VAL A 842 -44.62 -26.09 25.17
N THR A 843 -43.79 -26.55 26.11
CA THR A 843 -42.38 -26.14 26.26
C THR A 843 -41.53 -26.58 25.07
N ALA A 844 -41.74 -27.81 24.59
CA ALA A 844 -41.05 -28.33 23.41
C ALA A 844 -41.39 -27.50 22.16
N LYS A 845 -42.66 -27.14 21.99
CA LYS A 845 -43.14 -26.31 20.88
C LYS A 845 -42.59 -24.89 20.96
N PHE A 846 -42.62 -24.27 22.13
CA PHE A 846 -42.05 -22.93 22.37
C PHE A 846 -40.56 -22.88 21.99
N ARG A 847 -39.77 -23.85 22.45
CA ARG A 847 -38.36 -23.96 22.08
C ARG A 847 -38.16 -24.19 20.58
N ASP A 848 -38.93 -25.08 19.97
CA ASP A 848 -38.79 -25.41 18.54
C ASP A 848 -39.08 -24.20 17.64
N VAL A 849 -40.05 -23.36 18.03
CA VAL A 849 -40.31 -22.09 17.34
C VAL A 849 -39.08 -21.18 17.44
N LEU A 850 -38.49 -21.01 18.63
CA LEU A 850 -37.25 -20.23 18.78
C LEU A 850 -36.04 -20.82 18.02
N ALA A 851 -35.98 -22.15 17.91
CA ALA A 851 -34.91 -22.86 17.21
C ALA A 851 -34.99 -22.74 15.68
N THR A 852 -36.21 -22.68 15.14
CA THR A 852 -36.46 -22.70 13.69
C THR A 852 -36.92 -21.36 13.13
N ALA A 853 -37.10 -20.35 13.99
CA ALA A 853 -37.54 -19.02 13.62
C ALA A 853 -36.59 -18.36 12.61
N LYS A 854 -37.03 -18.33 11.35
CA LYS A 854 -36.36 -17.60 10.27
C LYS A 854 -36.73 -16.12 10.29
N ASP A 855 -37.98 -15.77 10.57
CA ASP A 855 -38.43 -14.38 10.73
C ASP A 855 -38.80 -14.14 12.20
N PRO A 856 -38.00 -13.35 12.96
CA PRO A 856 -38.26 -13.09 14.37
C PRO A 856 -39.62 -12.43 14.63
N CYS A 857 -40.07 -11.54 13.75
CA CYS A 857 -41.35 -10.89 13.95
C CYS A 857 -42.49 -11.89 13.76
N LYS A 858 -42.42 -12.71 12.70
CA LYS A 858 -43.39 -13.79 12.51
C LYS A 858 -43.37 -14.78 13.68
N ALA A 859 -42.19 -15.16 14.15
CA ALA A 859 -42.05 -16.09 15.26
C ALA A 859 -42.74 -15.57 16.53
N PHE A 860 -42.57 -14.29 16.87
CA PHE A 860 -43.14 -13.70 18.08
C PHE A 860 -44.60 -13.31 17.97
N LEU A 861 -45.07 -12.96 16.77
CA LEU A 861 -46.42 -12.44 16.57
C LEU A 861 -47.42 -13.50 16.11
N GLU A 862 -46.95 -14.55 15.47
CA GLU A 862 -47.78 -15.62 14.90
C GLU A 862 -47.40 -16.99 15.47
N ASP A 863 -46.13 -17.41 15.31
CA ASP A 863 -45.75 -18.81 15.55
C ASP A 863 -45.73 -19.20 17.04
N ILE A 864 -45.22 -18.33 17.94
CA ILE A 864 -45.24 -18.56 19.39
C ILE A 864 -46.69 -18.54 19.92
N PRO A 865 -47.53 -17.52 19.64
CA PRO A 865 -48.94 -17.55 20.01
C PRO A 865 -49.66 -18.82 19.56
N ALA A 866 -49.49 -19.21 18.29
CA ALA A 866 -50.09 -20.43 17.75
C ALA A 866 -49.56 -21.70 18.44
N ALA A 867 -48.26 -21.79 18.69
CA ALA A 867 -47.63 -22.92 19.39
C ALA A 867 -48.10 -23.07 20.84
N LEU A 868 -48.38 -21.95 21.50
CA LEU A 868 -48.93 -21.90 22.86
C LEU A 868 -50.46 -22.02 22.90
N GLY A 869 -51.13 -22.18 21.75
CA GLY A 869 -52.58 -22.37 21.65
C GLY A 869 -53.42 -21.08 21.74
N TYR A 870 -52.80 -19.92 21.57
CA TYR A 870 -53.46 -18.60 21.61
C TYR A 870 -54.03 -18.23 20.24
N ASN A 871 -55.28 -18.63 19.97
CA ASN A 871 -55.95 -18.37 18.69
C ASN A 871 -56.99 -17.24 18.74
N ASP A 872 -57.39 -16.78 19.93
CA ASP A 872 -58.46 -15.79 20.10
C ASP A 872 -58.01 -14.61 20.96
N PHE A 873 -58.12 -13.40 20.41
CA PHE A 873 -57.39 -12.21 20.86
C PHE A 873 -58.23 -11.23 21.69
N HIS A 874 -59.35 -11.68 22.25
CA HIS A 874 -60.35 -10.81 22.91
C HIS A 874 -60.67 -11.20 24.37
N ASN A 875 -59.87 -12.03 25.02
CA ASN A 875 -60.16 -12.51 26.38
C ASN A 875 -59.01 -12.25 27.37
N GLU A 876 -59.24 -11.39 28.37
CA GLU A 876 -58.24 -11.01 29.39
C GLU A 876 -57.80 -12.20 30.27
N GLU A 877 -58.67 -13.19 30.51
CA GLU A 877 -58.33 -14.41 31.26
C GLU A 877 -57.26 -15.24 30.53
N PHE A 878 -57.33 -15.30 29.20
CA PHE A 878 -56.39 -16.06 28.38
C PHE A 878 -55.02 -15.36 28.29
N ALA A 879 -54.98 -14.03 28.40
CA ALA A 879 -53.73 -13.25 28.39
C ALA A 879 -52.88 -13.47 29.66
N ALA A 880 -53.50 -13.72 30.82
CA ALA A 880 -52.79 -14.11 32.04
C ALA A 880 -52.26 -15.55 31.95
N GLN A 881 -53.05 -16.46 31.37
CA GLN A 881 -52.62 -17.85 31.10
C GLN A 881 -51.44 -17.89 30.12
N TYR A 882 -51.44 -17.04 29.09
CA TYR A 882 -50.36 -16.95 28.11
C TYR A 882 -49.00 -16.61 28.75
N LEU A 883 -48.97 -15.62 29.65
CA LEU A 883 -47.75 -15.22 30.35
C LEU A 883 -47.27 -16.33 31.30
N GLN A 884 -48.21 -17.06 31.92
CA GLN A 884 -47.89 -18.22 32.75
C GLN A 884 -47.29 -19.36 31.90
N LEU A 885 -47.80 -19.63 30.70
CA LEU A 885 -47.25 -20.64 29.80
C LEU A 885 -45.80 -20.32 29.39
N ILE A 886 -45.50 -19.04 29.09
CA ILE A 886 -44.12 -18.60 28.79
C ILE A 886 -43.22 -18.79 30.01
N LYS A 887 -43.68 -18.41 31.22
CA LYS A 887 -42.92 -18.60 32.46
C LYS A 887 -42.61 -20.08 32.72
N THR A 888 -43.61 -20.96 32.57
CA THR A 888 -43.44 -22.40 32.72
C THR A 888 -42.43 -22.94 31.72
N ALA A 889 -42.56 -22.60 30.44
CA ALA A 889 -41.66 -23.06 29.40
C ALA A 889 -40.20 -22.61 29.63
N VAL A 890 -40.00 -21.35 30.02
CA VAL A 890 -38.66 -20.81 30.33
C VAL A 890 -38.08 -21.50 31.57
N HIS A 891 -38.86 -21.66 32.64
CA HIS A 891 -38.41 -22.33 33.86
C HIS A 891 -38.00 -23.78 33.58
N GLU A 892 -38.83 -24.50 32.86
CA GLU A 892 -38.62 -25.90 32.52
C GLU A 892 -37.38 -26.10 31.64
N LEU A 893 -37.14 -25.23 30.65
CA LEU A 893 -35.92 -25.26 29.82
C LEU A 893 -34.64 -24.98 30.62
N VAL A 894 -34.73 -24.24 31.73
CA VAL A 894 -33.59 -23.98 32.62
C VAL A 894 -33.29 -25.18 33.50
N ILE A 895 -34.32 -25.83 34.06
CA ILE A 895 -34.16 -26.94 35.02
C ILE A 895 -34.05 -28.33 34.36
N CYS A 896 -34.41 -28.49 33.08
CA CYS A 896 -34.53 -29.81 32.46
C CYS A 896 -33.23 -30.63 32.48
N TYR A 897 -32.08 -29.96 32.44
CA TYR A 897 -30.79 -30.64 32.55
C TYR A 897 -30.52 -31.12 33.98
N ASP A 898 -30.93 -30.36 35.00
CA ASP A 898 -30.84 -30.84 36.39
C ASP A 898 -31.77 -32.02 36.63
N LEU A 899 -32.99 -31.99 36.09
CA LEU A 899 -33.89 -33.13 36.14
C LEU A 899 -33.32 -34.38 35.44
N PHE A 900 -32.51 -34.18 34.39
CA PHE A 900 -31.80 -35.30 33.75
C PHE A 900 -30.68 -35.87 34.65
N ILE A 901 -29.94 -35.01 35.34
CA ILE A 901 -28.95 -35.44 36.35
C ILE A 901 -29.64 -36.20 37.48
N ASP A 902 -30.79 -35.73 37.96
CA ASP A 902 -31.57 -36.37 39.02
C ASP A 902 -32.01 -37.79 38.62
N ARG A 903 -32.47 -37.99 37.37
CA ARG A 903 -32.81 -39.33 36.87
C ARG A 903 -31.60 -40.27 36.81
N ILE A 904 -30.41 -39.74 36.49
CA ILE A 904 -29.16 -40.52 36.53
C ILE A 904 -28.82 -40.89 37.98
N GLU A 905 -28.98 -39.94 38.91
CA GLU A 905 -28.79 -40.14 40.33
C GLU A 905 -29.70 -41.24 40.87
N ASP A 906 -31.01 -41.14 40.63
CA ASP A 906 -32.00 -42.12 41.07
C ASP A 906 -31.69 -43.53 40.55
N ALA A 907 -31.26 -43.65 39.29
CA ALA A 907 -30.90 -44.93 38.69
C ALA A 907 -29.66 -45.55 39.37
N VAL A 908 -28.65 -44.74 39.71
CA VAL A 908 -27.42 -45.22 40.38
C VAL A 908 -27.68 -45.53 41.84
N VAL A 909 -28.35 -44.63 42.55
CA VAL A 909 -28.70 -44.76 43.98
C VAL A 909 -29.61 -45.98 44.18
N GLY A 910 -30.62 -46.15 43.34
CA GLY A 910 -31.52 -47.30 43.36
C GLY A 910 -30.82 -48.62 43.00
N TYR A 911 -29.91 -48.62 42.04
CA TYR A 911 -29.15 -49.82 41.65
C TYR A 911 -28.16 -50.28 42.73
N LEU A 912 -27.48 -49.34 43.40
CA LEU A 912 -26.45 -49.62 44.40
C LEU A 912 -26.95 -49.65 45.85
N GLY A 913 -28.21 -49.26 46.10
CA GLY A 913 -28.81 -49.21 47.44
C GLY A 913 -28.23 -48.12 48.33
N LEU A 914 -27.94 -46.95 47.76
CA LEU A 914 -27.28 -45.83 48.45
C LEU A 914 -28.31 -44.85 49.07
N PRO A 915 -27.91 -43.98 50.02
CA PRO A 915 -28.73 -42.84 50.43
C PRO A 915 -28.82 -41.79 49.29
N HIS A 916 -29.87 -40.98 49.24
CA HIS A 916 -30.06 -39.92 48.21
C HIS A 916 -29.25 -38.63 48.50
N ASP A 917 -28.44 -38.60 49.55
CA ASP A 917 -27.60 -37.46 49.90
C ASP A 917 -26.23 -37.59 49.23
N TYR A 918 -25.95 -36.73 48.24
CA TYR A 918 -24.69 -36.73 47.46
C TYR A 918 -23.44 -36.82 48.31
N ILE A 919 -23.36 -36.04 49.40
CA ILE A 919 -22.16 -36.02 50.24
C ILE A 919 -21.96 -37.39 50.87
N LYS A 920 -23.05 -38.00 51.38
CA LYS A 920 -23.01 -39.29 52.04
C LYS A 920 -22.72 -40.43 51.08
N TYR A 921 -23.42 -40.53 49.95
CA TYR A 921 -23.19 -41.64 49.03
C TYR A 921 -21.86 -41.52 48.30
N LYS A 922 -21.36 -40.31 48.03
CA LYS A 922 -20.04 -40.11 47.43
C LYS A 922 -18.94 -40.63 48.35
N GLU A 923 -19.05 -40.38 49.65
CA GLU A 923 -18.12 -40.93 50.65
C GLU A 923 -18.18 -42.47 50.66
N ILE A 924 -19.37 -43.05 50.64
CA ILE A 924 -19.57 -44.50 50.55
C ILE A 924 -18.94 -45.07 49.28
N LEU A 925 -19.11 -44.44 48.12
CA LEU A 925 -18.52 -44.88 46.84
C LEU A 925 -16.98 -44.82 46.88
N VAL A 926 -16.41 -43.77 47.48
CA VAL A 926 -14.95 -43.65 47.63
C VAL A 926 -14.40 -44.73 48.55
N GLN A 927 -15.02 -44.94 49.71
CA GLN A 927 -14.64 -46.02 50.64
C GLN A 927 -14.75 -47.38 49.94
N ARG A 928 -15.90 -47.67 49.31
CA ARG A 928 -16.22 -48.95 48.68
C ARG A 928 -15.26 -49.32 47.54
N TYR A 929 -14.80 -48.35 46.75
CA TYR A 929 -14.01 -48.63 45.54
C TYR A 929 -12.53 -48.25 45.63
N SER A 930 -12.08 -47.57 46.69
CA SER A 930 -10.67 -47.18 46.88
C SER A 930 -9.70 -48.38 46.95
N SER A 931 -10.17 -49.52 47.42
CA SER A 931 -9.39 -50.75 47.61
C SER A 931 -9.28 -51.64 46.36
N ILE A 932 -9.97 -51.30 45.26
CA ILE A 932 -9.97 -52.09 44.03
C ILE A 932 -8.58 -52.02 43.35
N ASN A 933 -7.99 -53.19 43.06
CA ASN A 933 -6.74 -53.26 42.32
C ASN A 933 -6.95 -52.90 40.84
N LYS A 934 -6.44 -51.74 40.42
CA LYS A 934 -6.54 -51.22 39.05
C LYS A 934 -5.95 -52.14 37.96
N GLY A 935 -5.07 -53.08 38.32
CA GLY A 935 -4.48 -54.03 37.38
C GLY A 935 -5.44 -55.15 36.91
N LEU A 936 -6.58 -55.32 37.59
CA LEU A 936 -7.59 -56.34 37.28
C LEU A 936 -8.75 -55.80 36.44
N LEU A 937 -8.81 -54.48 36.22
CA LEU A 937 -9.88 -53.80 35.50
C LEU A 937 -9.54 -53.61 34.02
N THR A 938 -10.55 -53.57 33.16
CA THR A 938 -10.37 -53.13 31.77
C THR A 938 -9.93 -51.66 31.74
N THR A 939 -9.33 -51.20 30.64
CA THR A 939 -8.93 -49.80 30.48
C THR A 939 -10.09 -48.83 30.71
N LYS A 940 -11.31 -49.21 30.29
CA LYS A 940 -12.52 -48.38 30.46
C LYS A 940 -12.99 -48.36 31.91
N SER A 941 -13.07 -49.52 32.59
CA SER A 941 -13.48 -49.61 34.01
C SER A 941 -12.44 -48.95 34.94
N LYS A 942 -11.15 -48.99 34.58
CA LYS A 942 -10.09 -48.27 35.29
C LYS A 942 -10.27 -46.75 35.18
N SER A 943 -10.51 -46.23 33.97
CA SER A 943 -10.79 -44.81 33.78
C SER A 943 -12.06 -44.38 34.51
N PHE A 944 -13.09 -45.24 34.50
CA PHE A 944 -14.33 -45.01 35.23
C PHE A 944 -14.09 -44.94 36.74
N LEU A 945 -13.33 -45.89 37.31
CA LEU A 945 -12.93 -45.88 38.72
C LEU A 945 -12.17 -44.59 39.10
N ASP A 946 -11.21 -44.16 38.27
CA ASP A 946 -10.46 -42.93 38.52
C ASP A 946 -11.38 -41.69 38.57
N ARG A 947 -12.43 -41.64 37.72
CA ARG A 947 -13.42 -40.57 37.74
C ARG A 947 -14.39 -40.68 38.92
N VAL A 948 -14.75 -41.90 39.33
CA VAL A 948 -15.58 -42.13 40.51
C VAL A 948 -14.85 -41.71 41.80
N LEU A 949 -13.53 -41.89 41.88
CA LEU A 949 -12.72 -41.48 43.03
C LEU A 949 -12.29 -40.00 43.01
N ALA A 950 -12.38 -39.34 41.86
CA ALA A 950 -12.01 -37.93 41.73
C ALA A 950 -12.91 -37.02 42.61
N PRO A 951 -12.34 -35.95 43.19
CA PRO A 951 -13.12 -34.94 43.93
C PRO A 951 -14.10 -34.26 42.96
N SER A 952 -15.30 -33.95 43.44
CA SER A 952 -16.35 -33.25 42.68
C SER A 952 -17.21 -32.45 43.66
N ASP A 953 -17.43 -31.18 43.38
CA ASP A 953 -18.04 -30.21 44.31
C ASP A 953 -19.54 -30.42 44.47
N ASN A 954 -20.21 -30.94 43.44
CA ASN A 954 -21.64 -31.24 43.45
C ASN A 954 -21.97 -32.46 42.58
N LYS A 955 -23.22 -32.95 42.69
CA LYS A 955 -23.69 -34.11 41.93
C LYS A 955 -23.62 -33.92 40.41
N ARG A 956 -23.88 -32.71 39.90
CA ARG A 956 -23.83 -32.42 38.45
C ARG A 956 -22.43 -32.67 37.91
N GLU A 957 -21.41 -32.09 38.55
CA GLU A 957 -20.01 -32.27 38.16
C GLU A 957 -19.58 -33.75 38.26
N PHE A 958 -20.05 -34.46 39.28
CA PHE A 958 -19.78 -35.88 39.46
C PHE A 958 -20.32 -36.73 38.30
N TYR A 959 -21.60 -36.56 37.95
CA TYR A 959 -22.23 -37.31 36.86
C TYR A 959 -21.66 -36.93 35.48
N GLU A 960 -21.27 -35.68 35.27
CA GLU A 960 -20.56 -35.24 34.06
C GLU A 960 -19.21 -35.93 33.90
N LYS A 961 -18.43 -36.03 34.99
CA LYS A 961 -17.11 -36.68 34.99
C LYS A 961 -17.18 -38.18 34.70
N ILE A 962 -18.11 -38.90 35.31
CA ILE A 962 -18.24 -40.34 35.08
C ILE A 962 -18.92 -40.63 33.74
N GLY A 963 -19.90 -39.80 33.35
CA GLY A 963 -20.62 -39.94 32.08
C GLY A 963 -19.75 -39.74 30.85
N LEU A 964 -18.71 -38.90 30.94
CA LEU A 964 -17.67 -38.78 29.91
C LEU A 964 -17.01 -40.13 29.58
N VAL A 965 -16.82 -41.01 30.57
CA VAL A 965 -16.19 -42.32 30.35
C VAL A 965 -17.19 -43.34 29.78
N VAL A 966 -18.49 -43.18 30.06
CA VAL A 966 -19.52 -44.11 29.57
C VAL A 966 -19.62 -44.07 28.04
N PHE A 967 -19.71 -42.87 27.45
CA PHE A 967 -19.94 -42.64 26.02
C PHE A 967 -18.82 -41.86 25.29
N ASP A 968 -17.71 -41.54 25.95
CA ASP A 968 -16.59 -40.77 25.37
C ASP A 968 -17.00 -39.37 24.84
N ARG A 969 -18.09 -38.81 25.37
CA ARG A 969 -18.62 -37.47 25.05
C ARG A 969 -19.34 -36.86 26.26
N LYS A 970 -19.54 -35.53 26.22
CA LYS A 970 -20.26 -34.82 27.29
C LYS A 970 -21.71 -35.32 27.41
N ILE A 971 -22.18 -35.54 28.64
CA ILE A 971 -23.55 -36.02 28.89
C ILE A 971 -24.64 -35.04 28.41
N GLU A 972 -24.33 -33.74 28.32
CA GLU A 972 -25.20 -32.72 27.70
C GLU A 972 -25.57 -33.01 26.24
N SER A 973 -24.85 -33.91 25.55
CA SER A 973 -25.11 -34.27 24.15
C SER A 973 -25.93 -35.54 23.98
N ILE A 974 -26.38 -36.16 25.07
CA ILE A 974 -27.19 -37.38 25.04
C ILE A 974 -28.59 -37.04 24.55
N GLU A 975 -29.07 -37.79 23.56
CA GLU A 975 -30.45 -37.71 23.09
C GLU A 975 -31.37 -38.62 23.91
N ASP A 976 -32.67 -38.31 23.98
CA ASP A 976 -33.63 -39.06 24.81
C ASP A 976 -33.67 -40.57 24.52
N LYS A 977 -33.47 -40.95 23.26
CA LYS A 977 -33.43 -42.36 22.81
C LYS A 977 -32.21 -43.12 23.34
N GLU A 978 -31.13 -42.40 23.67
CA GLU A 978 -29.87 -42.95 24.14
C GLU A 978 -29.81 -43.00 25.67
N GLU A 979 -30.70 -42.29 26.37
CA GLU A 979 -30.72 -42.21 27.84
C GLU A 979 -30.82 -43.60 28.49
N ALA A 980 -31.70 -44.48 28.00
CA ALA A 980 -31.83 -45.83 28.54
C ALA A 980 -30.53 -46.66 28.37
N LEU A 981 -29.87 -46.52 27.22
CA LEU A 981 -28.59 -47.18 26.95
C LEU A 981 -27.46 -46.61 27.81
N PHE A 982 -27.45 -45.29 28.01
CA PHE A 982 -26.51 -44.62 28.89
C PHE A 982 -26.64 -45.14 30.33
N LEU A 983 -27.86 -45.17 30.86
CA LEU A 983 -28.13 -45.68 32.21
C LEU A 983 -27.75 -47.16 32.35
N SER A 984 -28.05 -47.99 31.35
CA SER A 984 -27.65 -49.41 31.36
C SER A 984 -26.13 -49.61 31.34
N ASN A 985 -25.39 -48.79 30.58
CA ASN A 985 -23.93 -48.88 30.54
C ASN A 985 -23.30 -48.32 31.82
N LEU A 986 -23.89 -47.28 32.40
CA LEU A 986 -23.48 -46.71 33.67
C LEU A 986 -23.64 -47.73 34.81
N THR A 987 -24.81 -48.38 34.91
CA THR A 987 -25.04 -49.44 35.90
C THR A 987 -24.18 -50.68 35.64
N HIS A 988 -23.91 -51.03 34.38
CA HIS A 988 -22.97 -52.11 34.04
C HIS A 988 -21.56 -51.82 34.54
N LEU A 989 -21.04 -50.60 34.35
CA LEU A 989 -19.71 -50.22 34.83
C LEU A 989 -19.64 -50.19 36.36
N PHE A 990 -20.68 -49.71 37.05
CA PHE A 990 -20.76 -49.85 38.51
C PHE A 990 -20.82 -51.33 38.93
N GLY A 991 -21.56 -52.19 38.22
CA GLY A 991 -21.59 -53.63 38.47
C GLY A 991 -20.26 -54.34 38.19
N GLU A 992 -19.45 -53.86 37.23
CA GLU A 992 -18.06 -54.28 37.08
C GLU A 992 -17.24 -53.93 38.32
N LEU A 993 -17.32 -52.69 38.82
CA LEU A 993 -16.58 -52.30 40.02
C LEU A 993 -16.99 -53.15 41.24
N GLU A 994 -18.30 -53.39 41.45
CA GLU A 994 -18.80 -54.24 42.53
C GLU A 994 -18.20 -55.66 42.50
N ARG A 995 -18.01 -56.25 41.30
CA ARG A 995 -17.43 -57.60 41.13
C ARG A 995 -15.98 -57.72 41.60
N TYR A 996 -15.23 -56.61 41.64
CA TYR A 996 -13.81 -56.59 42.01
C TYR A 996 -13.55 -56.00 43.42
N THR A 997 -14.61 -55.77 44.20
CA THR A 997 -14.48 -55.34 45.61
C THR A 997 -14.10 -56.53 46.51
N ALA A 998 -13.03 -56.38 47.31
CA ALA A 998 -12.58 -57.41 48.25
C ALA A 998 -13.37 -57.34 49.57
N PHE A 999 -13.64 -58.51 50.17
CA PHE A 999 -14.60 -58.75 51.26
C PHE A 999 -14.32 -58.10 52.63
N ASN A 1000 -13.28 -57.27 52.78
CA ASN A 1000 -12.79 -56.89 54.11
C ASN A 1000 -13.57 -55.77 54.81
N GLU A 1001 -14.61 -55.20 54.20
CA GLU A 1001 -15.51 -54.24 54.87
C GLU A 1001 -16.97 -54.47 54.42
N VAL A 1002 -17.63 -55.46 55.01
CA VAL A 1002 -19.10 -55.55 54.95
C VAL A 1002 -19.64 -54.51 55.92
N ASN A 1003 -20.22 -53.43 55.39
CA ASN A 1003 -20.94 -52.46 56.20
C ASN A 1003 -22.32 -53.04 56.53
N ASN A 1004 -22.46 -53.61 57.74
CA ASN A 1004 -23.67 -54.29 58.24
C ASN A 1004 -24.96 -53.43 58.23
N GLU A 1005 -24.90 -52.16 57.83
CA GLU A 1005 -26.07 -51.29 57.70
C GLU A 1005 -26.82 -51.44 56.37
N THR A 1006 -26.17 -51.83 55.25
CA THR A 1006 -26.78 -51.78 53.90
C THR A 1006 -27.00 -53.15 53.23
N ASP A 1007 -26.08 -54.09 53.41
CA ASP A 1007 -26.16 -55.45 52.87
C ASP A 1007 -26.47 -56.46 54.02
N GLU A 1008 -27.26 -57.50 53.78
CA GLU A 1008 -27.52 -58.56 54.78
C GLU A 1008 -26.45 -59.64 54.73
N VAL A 1009 -26.24 -60.22 53.55
CA VAL A 1009 -25.29 -61.31 53.32
C VAL A 1009 -24.65 -61.13 51.94
N ALA A 1010 -23.35 -61.39 51.85
CA ALA A 1010 -22.63 -61.49 50.60
C ALA A 1010 -22.10 -62.92 50.43
N PHE A 1011 -22.18 -63.45 49.21
CA PHE A 1011 -21.66 -64.76 48.84
C PHE A 1011 -20.48 -64.59 47.87
N ASN A 1012 -19.35 -65.21 48.17
CA ASN A 1012 -18.25 -65.39 47.23
C ASN A 1012 -17.95 -66.87 47.09
N PHE A 1013 -17.99 -67.39 45.86
CA PHE A 1013 -17.65 -68.78 45.60
C PHE A 1013 -16.90 -68.90 44.27
N GLU A 1014 -16.03 -69.91 44.22
CA GLU A 1014 -15.39 -70.40 43.01
C GLU A 1014 -16.00 -71.75 42.64
N LEU A 1015 -16.35 -71.93 41.36
CA LEU A 1015 -16.95 -73.16 40.89
C LEU A 1015 -16.05 -73.79 39.83
N ALA A 1016 -15.55 -74.99 40.12
CA ALA A 1016 -14.84 -75.84 39.18
C ALA A 1016 -15.71 -77.04 38.82
N THR A 1017 -15.83 -77.35 37.52
CA THR A 1017 -16.57 -78.53 37.07
C THR A 1017 -15.62 -79.66 36.66
N SER A 1018 -16.08 -80.91 36.71
CA SER A 1018 -15.31 -82.08 36.27
C SER A 1018 -14.92 -82.07 34.79
N LYS A 1019 -15.43 -81.11 34.00
CA LYS A 1019 -15.06 -80.88 32.59
C LYS A 1019 -13.90 -79.89 32.42
N GLY A 1020 -13.34 -79.36 33.51
CA GLY A 1020 -12.21 -78.44 33.49
C GLY A 1020 -12.59 -76.96 33.33
N ASP A 1021 -13.88 -76.61 33.31
CA ASP A 1021 -14.31 -75.21 33.35
C ASP A 1021 -14.10 -74.65 34.77
N PHE A 1022 -13.21 -73.66 34.89
CA PHE A 1022 -13.00 -72.84 36.07
C PHE A 1022 -13.69 -71.48 35.92
N LYS A 1023 -14.67 -71.19 36.80
CA LYS A 1023 -15.23 -69.84 36.89
C LYS A 1023 -14.51 -69.08 38.02
N SER A 1024 -13.90 -67.94 37.66
CA SER A 1024 -13.21 -67.04 38.59
C SER A 1024 -14.12 -66.59 39.74
N SER A 1025 -13.54 -66.34 40.92
CA SER A 1025 -14.24 -65.78 42.10
C SER A 1025 -15.18 -64.64 41.69
N ARG A 1026 -16.47 -64.81 42.00
CA ARG A 1026 -17.52 -63.79 41.79
C ARG A 1026 -18.25 -63.57 43.10
N THR A 1027 -18.42 -62.30 43.46
CA THR A 1027 -19.17 -61.88 44.64
C THR A 1027 -20.58 -61.45 44.24
N TYR A 1028 -21.58 -62.02 44.92
CA TYR A 1028 -22.99 -61.63 44.81
C TYR A 1028 -23.45 -61.13 46.18
N ARG A 1029 -24.07 -59.94 46.24
CA ARG A 1029 -24.57 -59.34 47.50
C ARG A 1029 -26.08 -59.33 47.52
N LEU A 1030 -26.68 -59.66 48.66
CA LEU A 1030 -28.12 -59.57 48.89
C LEU A 1030 -28.46 -58.29 49.65
N PRO A 1031 -29.15 -57.32 49.02
CA PRO A 1031 -29.58 -56.10 49.70
C PRO A 1031 -30.68 -56.38 50.74
N LYS A 1032 -30.62 -55.71 51.90
CA LYS A 1032 -31.61 -55.88 52.99
C LYS A 1032 -33.07 -55.62 52.57
N VAL A 1033 -33.28 -54.78 51.55
CA VAL A 1033 -34.62 -54.40 51.08
C VAL A 1033 -35.39 -55.58 50.44
N LYS A 1034 -34.69 -56.65 50.01
CA LYS A 1034 -35.29 -57.79 49.29
C LYS A 1034 -35.49 -59.06 50.12
N LEU A 1035 -35.26 -59.01 51.43
CA LEU A 1035 -35.26 -60.20 52.29
C LEU A 1035 -36.62 -60.91 52.37
N ALA A 1036 -37.71 -60.14 52.37
CA ALA A 1036 -39.06 -60.71 52.44
C ALA A 1036 -39.38 -61.59 51.21
N GLU A 1037 -38.93 -61.16 50.02
CA GLU A 1037 -39.10 -61.90 48.77
C GLU A 1037 -38.20 -63.16 48.73
N VAL A 1038 -36.98 -63.06 49.28
CA VAL A 1038 -36.06 -64.21 49.37
C VAL A 1038 -36.59 -65.29 50.31
N ALA A 1039 -37.10 -64.93 51.49
CA ALA A 1039 -37.63 -65.89 52.46
C ALA A 1039 -38.83 -66.70 51.94
N GLU A 1040 -39.66 -66.10 51.07
CA GLU A 1040 -40.77 -66.79 50.42
C GLU A 1040 -40.29 -67.80 49.36
N ILE A 1041 -39.29 -67.42 48.56
CA ILE A 1041 -38.71 -68.28 47.52
C ILE A 1041 -37.89 -69.41 48.14
N GLU A 1042 -37.14 -69.14 49.21
CA GLU A 1042 -36.31 -70.13 49.91
C GLU A 1042 -37.17 -71.27 50.49
N ASN A 1043 -38.29 -70.94 51.15
CA ASN A 1043 -39.24 -71.95 51.65
C ASN A 1043 -39.84 -72.82 50.52
N ARG A 1044 -40.11 -72.23 49.35
CA ARG A 1044 -40.60 -72.98 48.18
C ARG A 1044 -39.54 -73.90 47.58
N ILE A 1045 -38.27 -73.47 47.58
CA ILE A 1045 -37.17 -74.31 47.12
C ILE A 1045 -36.94 -75.46 48.11
N GLN A 1046 -36.99 -75.19 49.41
CA GLN A 1046 -36.72 -76.18 50.45
C GLN A 1046 -37.76 -77.31 50.51
N THR A 1047 -39.00 -77.03 50.12
CA THR A 1047 -40.06 -78.06 49.97
C THR A 1047 -39.90 -78.95 48.73
N LEU A 1048 -39.09 -78.55 47.75
CA LEU A 1048 -38.81 -79.30 46.52
C LEU A 1048 -37.51 -80.13 46.59
N LEU A 1049 -36.68 -79.91 47.60
CA LEU A 1049 -35.44 -80.65 47.82
C LEU A 1049 -35.72 -82.05 48.37
N SER A 1050 -34.82 -82.98 48.07
CA SER A 1050 -35.02 -84.42 48.29
C SER A 1050 -34.86 -84.87 49.74
N GLY A 1051 -34.33 -83.99 50.61
CA GLY A 1051 -34.03 -84.29 52.01
C GLY A 1051 -32.72 -85.06 52.21
N ASN A 1052 -31.92 -85.22 51.15
CA ASN A 1052 -30.57 -85.76 51.20
C ASN A 1052 -29.58 -84.62 50.96
N ASP A 1053 -28.87 -84.22 52.00
CA ASP A 1053 -28.00 -83.04 52.00
C ASP A 1053 -26.94 -83.07 50.88
N GLU A 1054 -26.31 -84.22 50.60
CA GLU A 1054 -25.29 -84.31 49.54
C GLU A 1054 -25.90 -84.16 48.14
N LEU A 1055 -27.06 -84.79 47.91
CA LEU A 1055 -27.76 -84.72 46.63
C LEU A 1055 -28.34 -83.32 46.39
N ASP A 1056 -28.91 -82.72 47.43
CA ASP A 1056 -29.51 -81.39 47.38
C ASP A 1056 -28.46 -80.31 47.13
N VAL A 1057 -27.27 -80.41 47.75
CA VAL A 1057 -26.14 -79.54 47.45
C VAL A 1057 -25.69 -79.70 46.00
N CYS A 1058 -25.59 -80.93 45.47
CA CYS A 1058 -25.27 -81.15 44.06
C CYS A 1058 -26.31 -80.58 43.09
N ILE A 1059 -27.61 -80.66 43.43
CA ILE A 1059 -28.70 -80.07 42.64
C ILE A 1059 -28.57 -78.54 42.62
N LEU A 1060 -28.37 -77.91 43.79
CA LEU A 1060 -28.22 -76.46 43.90
C LEU A 1060 -26.97 -75.97 43.17
N LEU A 1061 -25.84 -76.67 43.27
CA LEU A 1061 -24.61 -76.33 42.54
C LEU A 1061 -24.78 -76.49 41.02
N LYS A 1062 -25.56 -77.46 40.56
CA LYS A 1062 -25.85 -77.64 39.14
C LYS A 1062 -26.76 -76.52 38.61
N MET A 1063 -27.80 -76.15 39.34
CA MET A 1063 -28.68 -75.02 39.01
C MET A 1063 -27.91 -73.69 39.01
N LEU A 1064 -27.03 -73.49 39.98
CA LEU A 1064 -26.16 -72.33 40.08
C LEU A 1064 -25.20 -72.27 38.88
N ASN A 1065 -24.61 -73.40 38.47
CA ASN A 1065 -23.73 -73.43 37.30
C ASN A 1065 -24.45 -73.06 35.98
N GLU A 1066 -25.70 -73.49 35.80
CA GLU A 1066 -26.53 -73.11 34.65
C GLU A 1066 -26.90 -71.63 34.65
N LYS A 1067 -27.24 -71.05 35.81
CA LYS A 1067 -27.50 -69.61 35.98
C LYS A 1067 -26.27 -68.73 35.76
N LEU A 1068 -25.08 -69.30 35.90
CA LEU A 1068 -23.79 -68.61 35.73
C LEU A 1068 -23.19 -68.78 34.32
N ARG A 1069 -23.85 -69.49 33.41
CA ARG A 1069 -23.52 -69.45 31.97
C ARG A 1069 -24.10 -68.19 31.37
#